data_AF-E9RYB3-F1
#
_entry.id   AF-E9RYB3-F1
#
_cell.length_a   1.000
_cell.length_b   1.000
_cell.length_c   1.000
_cell.angle_alpha   90.00
_cell.angle_beta   90.00
_cell.angle_gamma   90.00
#
_symmetry.space_group_name_H-M   'P 1'
#
loop_
_entity.id
_entity.type
_entity.pdbx_description
1 polymer ?
#
loop_
_entity_poly.entity_id
_entity_poly.type
_entity_poly.pdbx_seq_one_letter_code
_entity_poly.pdbx_strand_id
1 'polypeptide(L)'
;MSGDLKVAAENFLKEFNLLYELLEDGSYLSPEQENGLLLGTLFVGRNDEELLLTPFHPLNLAYQLQLCKETKFENATDIVIDRLNSIYLLPYTKHNKKIYKVSDQMYSMEWKYYAPVENRKYRGSRRYVPKLIEEKITEFISHFKYIFSDINNKTIRVNLINMGDCSDVFNGIAQYFIHAIGKTPDVDRLMKFELHIYSDGRKANVFENIKEYSRLKAYLTASKLSFANGVAMNSLEGVLSKNIECYFHKDTGKQYEYAHISFYEMESEITSESATMDQIETGISLGGIVSGVPSSKYGQKYRTGFGTKYAKKTPVIELATKYNSLVQVGNTGNPYHSGTSISTQIDKLAEDKMEYIYNASNWVVFVDPKVDLDFFSEKEANSELLIIHYSDQYTSSSEYDAITVTHKSKQYSKVIQEYLKEKGISAELEDVAKIINLFNAINGDWLLRLVSSKKLIGANKESTFSREKISIVAAIKFMLAFLRHPDIVWIPISLEEMLRVSGGAGLSSADGILSYKNLGFEKGPTSDDLLFIGLNHVSDQIKIYLYPTEVKTGINANDVIKKAFQQVSATATGLQEAMNPEEDITNTIMYKVNRNFLMQLLVTSCKKMKVYHVDDSQNWEIILDKFRLALLNEEYIISTDIQEILGRGSVLSFRQSLASRKTSFKEDTINFIEMPEKDEFDLILSSVDEIHADIQNAKNNDLLLFKECKVENLTGDITEIISTEFEESEEVNEADSDNNDNNQKSCVKNDSGDNEKNQKTVENSDITEIKSEGMKILFGLDQQDGSDIIWEPNNTDILFHTNTGIIGTMGTGKTQFTKSLITQLYLQRKNNIGEDNLGILIFDYKGDYNESKRDFVDVTNATILKPYQLPFNPLALTKSKVFKPLLPIHTANAFKDTISKVYGLGPKQQDTLFQCIIETYGMCGIQAANPSSWDNEAPTFEQVYQRYANDEEIKKNDSLAAAMNKLHQFQVFENNPNQTKPLFEILNGVVVIDLSGYDSDIQSLIVAITLDLFYAQMQAAGSSKLDGKYRQLTKLILVDEADNFMSEGFSSLKKILKEGREFGVGTILSTQFLKHFGSGDDDYAKYILTWIVHNVADLKTSDVDFVFKTESKSIESQRLFSDIKQLEKHHSIVKISSEKPKYIRDRAFWELYNELKSN
;
A
#
# COMPACT_ATOMS: atom_id res chain seq x y z
N MET A 1 39.29 -18.23 -3.26
CA MET A 1 40.61 -18.79 -3.66
C MET A 1 41.36 -19.23 -2.41
N SER A 2 41.91 -20.44 -2.38
CA SER A 2 42.75 -20.92 -1.26
C SER A 2 43.96 -21.72 -1.76
N GLY A 3 45.00 -21.85 -0.93
CA GLY A 3 46.22 -22.59 -1.24
C GLY A 3 47.04 -21.97 -2.38
N ASP A 4 47.60 -22.82 -3.24
CA ASP A 4 48.54 -22.44 -4.31
C ASP A 4 47.95 -21.43 -5.31
N LEU A 5 46.63 -21.46 -5.53
CA LEU A 5 45.95 -20.52 -6.43
C LEU A 5 45.99 -19.08 -5.93
N LYS A 6 45.87 -18.87 -4.61
CA LYS A 6 45.96 -17.54 -4.01
C LYS A 6 47.37 -16.97 -4.19
N VAL A 7 48.39 -17.78 -3.92
CA VAL A 7 49.80 -17.39 -4.07
C VAL A 7 50.13 -17.08 -5.54
N ALA A 8 49.64 -17.90 -6.47
CA ALA A 8 49.82 -17.64 -7.90
C ALA A 8 49.16 -16.32 -8.35
N ALA A 9 47.94 -16.04 -7.88
CA ALA A 9 47.24 -14.78 -8.19
C ALA A 9 47.97 -13.56 -7.60
N GLU A 10 48.43 -13.64 -6.34
CA GLU A 10 49.22 -12.58 -5.69
C GLU A 10 50.53 -12.32 -6.44
N ASN A 11 51.25 -13.38 -6.86
CA ASN A 11 52.46 -13.26 -7.66
C ASN A 11 52.17 -12.63 -9.03
N PHE A 12 51.10 -13.05 -9.71
CA PHE A 12 50.69 -12.47 -10.99
C PHE A 12 50.43 -10.97 -10.89
N LEU A 13 49.70 -10.53 -9.87
CA LEU A 13 49.42 -9.10 -9.64
C LEU A 13 50.69 -8.32 -9.25
N LYS A 14 51.60 -8.95 -8.52
CA LYS A 14 52.90 -8.34 -8.18
C LYS A 14 53.72 -8.09 -9.43
N GLU A 15 53.90 -9.10 -10.29
CA GLU A 15 54.62 -8.98 -11.56
C GLU A 15 53.95 -7.95 -12.49
N PHE A 16 52.62 -7.94 -12.55
CA PHE A 16 51.89 -6.91 -13.29
C PHE A 16 52.18 -5.50 -12.78
N ASN A 17 52.24 -5.30 -11.45
CA ASN A 17 52.57 -3.99 -10.89
C ASN A 17 54.01 -3.56 -11.17
N LEU A 18 54.97 -4.49 -11.12
CA LEU A 18 56.38 -4.26 -11.43
C LEU A 18 56.58 -3.76 -12.87
N LEU A 19 55.81 -4.28 -13.84
CA LEU A 19 55.85 -3.86 -15.25
C LEU A 19 55.66 -2.33 -15.45
N TYR A 20 54.94 -1.69 -14.54
CA TYR A 20 54.63 -0.25 -14.59
C TYR A 20 55.18 0.50 -13.37
N GLU A 21 56.16 -0.03 -12.64
CA GLU A 21 56.77 0.66 -11.49
C GLU A 21 57.71 1.78 -11.93
N LEU A 22 58.38 1.60 -13.07
CA LEU A 22 59.32 2.56 -13.68
C LEU A 22 58.63 3.61 -14.58
N LEU A 23 57.30 3.63 -14.65
CA LEU A 23 56.55 4.55 -15.50
C LEU A 23 56.43 5.91 -14.82
N GLU A 24 57.09 6.93 -15.37
CA GLU A 24 57.04 8.32 -14.86
C GLU A 24 55.90 9.13 -15.50
N ASP A 25 55.37 10.10 -14.76
CA ASP A 25 54.40 11.06 -15.31
C ASP A 25 55.01 11.84 -16.49
N GLY A 26 54.24 11.98 -17.57
CA GLY A 26 54.65 12.60 -18.83
C GLY A 26 55.33 11.65 -19.83
N SER A 27 55.61 10.39 -19.45
CA SER A 27 56.26 9.40 -20.32
C SER A 27 55.26 8.62 -21.19
N TYR A 28 55.75 7.99 -22.26
CA TYR A 28 54.95 7.12 -23.14
C TYR A 28 55.04 5.66 -22.67
N LEU A 29 53.98 4.88 -22.91
CA LEU A 29 53.98 3.44 -22.63
C LEU A 29 54.92 2.72 -23.62
N SER A 30 55.71 1.78 -23.10
CA SER A 30 56.52 0.88 -23.94
C SER A 30 55.63 -0.17 -24.62
N PRO A 31 56.05 -0.81 -25.73
CA PRO A 31 55.28 -1.88 -26.36
C PRO A 31 54.98 -3.05 -25.42
N GLU A 32 55.86 -3.34 -24.45
CA GLU A 32 55.64 -4.37 -23.43
C GLU A 32 54.52 -3.97 -22.47
N GLN A 33 54.50 -2.70 -22.04
CA GLN A 33 53.45 -2.13 -21.21
C GLN A 33 52.11 -2.05 -21.95
N GLU A 34 52.11 -1.66 -23.23
CA GLU A 34 50.89 -1.67 -24.05
C GLU A 34 50.28 -3.07 -24.17
N ASN A 35 51.12 -4.09 -24.42
CA ASN A 35 50.67 -5.48 -24.46
C ASN A 35 50.23 -5.99 -23.09
N GLY A 36 50.84 -5.50 -22.00
CA GLY A 36 50.43 -5.80 -20.63
C GLY A 36 48.96 -5.41 -20.34
N LEU A 37 48.46 -4.31 -20.92
CA LEU A 37 47.05 -3.90 -20.79
C LEU A 37 46.06 -4.83 -21.49
N LEU A 38 46.52 -5.69 -22.40
CA LEU A 38 45.67 -6.66 -23.11
C LEU A 38 45.52 -7.98 -22.35
N LEU A 39 46.23 -8.16 -21.22
CA LEU A 39 46.15 -9.39 -20.43
C LEU A 39 44.73 -9.65 -19.92
N GLY A 40 44.18 -10.79 -20.34
CA GLY A 40 42.83 -11.19 -19.96
C GLY A 40 41.72 -10.40 -20.66
N THR A 41 42.00 -9.76 -21.81
CA THR A 41 41.03 -9.03 -22.63
C THR A 41 40.73 -9.79 -23.94
N LEU A 42 39.44 -9.87 -24.33
CA LEU A 42 39.00 -10.44 -25.61
C LEU A 42 38.18 -9.42 -26.40
N PHE A 43 38.30 -9.46 -27.72
CA PHE A 43 37.51 -8.65 -28.65
C PHE A 43 36.56 -9.56 -29.42
N VAL A 44 35.28 -9.19 -29.49
CA VAL A 44 34.21 -9.99 -30.11
C VAL A 44 33.50 -9.17 -31.20
N GLY A 45 33.10 -9.85 -32.28
CA GLY A 45 32.40 -9.26 -33.41
C GLY A 45 33.30 -8.82 -34.57
N ARG A 46 32.71 -8.23 -35.61
CA ARG A 46 33.48 -7.62 -36.72
C ARG A 46 33.82 -6.18 -36.34
N ASN A 47 35.10 -5.79 -36.41
CA ASN A 47 35.61 -4.45 -36.04
C ASN A 47 35.55 -4.11 -34.53
N ASP A 48 35.74 -5.10 -33.65
CA ASP A 48 35.78 -4.94 -32.19
C ASP A 48 34.49 -4.28 -31.64
N GLU A 49 33.34 -4.89 -31.95
CA GLU A 49 32.01 -4.41 -31.51
C GLU A 49 31.78 -4.58 -30.01
N GLU A 50 32.42 -5.57 -29.38
CA GLU A 50 32.37 -5.83 -27.94
C GLU A 50 33.77 -6.14 -27.40
N LEU A 51 34.05 -5.68 -26.17
CA LEU A 51 35.28 -5.95 -25.43
C LEU A 51 34.93 -6.68 -24.13
N LEU A 52 35.60 -7.79 -23.86
CA LEU A 52 35.36 -8.64 -22.70
C LEU A 52 36.60 -8.72 -21.82
N LEU A 53 36.42 -8.59 -20.51
CA LEU A 53 37.45 -8.92 -19.53
C LEU A 53 37.15 -10.30 -18.95
N THR A 54 38.14 -11.19 -19.06
CA THR A 54 38.10 -12.54 -18.52
C THR A 54 38.22 -12.54 -16.99
N PRO A 55 37.88 -13.65 -16.31
CA PRO A 55 38.13 -13.81 -14.87
C PRO A 55 39.61 -13.69 -14.47
N PHE A 56 40.53 -13.88 -15.41
CA PHE A 56 41.98 -13.78 -15.21
C PHE A 56 42.54 -12.37 -15.45
N HIS A 57 41.69 -11.41 -15.81
CA HIS A 57 42.09 -10.02 -15.94
C HIS A 57 42.64 -9.49 -14.59
N PRO A 58 43.76 -8.72 -14.56
CA PRO A 58 44.39 -8.27 -13.30
C PRO A 58 43.42 -7.60 -12.32
N LEU A 59 42.55 -6.72 -12.81
CA LEU A 59 41.56 -6.04 -11.97
C LEU A 59 40.52 -7.01 -11.38
N ASN A 60 40.09 -8.02 -12.15
CA ASN A 60 39.13 -9.02 -11.68
C ASN A 60 39.76 -9.95 -10.63
N LEU A 61 41.02 -10.36 -10.82
CA LEU A 61 41.75 -11.15 -9.83
C LEU A 61 41.97 -10.38 -8.52
N ALA A 62 42.37 -9.10 -8.60
CA ALA A 62 42.54 -8.25 -7.43
C ALA A 62 41.23 -8.06 -6.65
N TYR A 63 40.13 -7.86 -7.37
CA TYR A 63 38.79 -7.83 -6.78
C TYR A 63 38.42 -9.15 -6.09
N GLN A 64 38.65 -10.30 -6.74
CA GLN A 64 38.36 -11.61 -6.15
C GLN A 64 39.22 -11.89 -4.90
N LEU A 65 40.47 -11.45 -4.86
CA LEU A 65 41.31 -11.54 -3.67
C LEU A 65 40.80 -10.66 -2.53
N GLN A 66 40.30 -9.46 -2.83
CA GLN A 66 39.67 -8.59 -1.84
C GLN A 66 38.38 -9.22 -1.31
N LEU A 67 37.53 -9.75 -2.20
CA LEU A 67 36.30 -10.44 -1.84
C LEU A 67 36.57 -11.66 -0.95
N CYS A 68 37.63 -12.44 -1.23
CA CYS A 68 38.03 -13.59 -0.41
C CYS A 68 38.44 -13.27 1.04
N LYS A 69 38.61 -11.99 1.41
CA LYS A 69 38.85 -11.58 2.81
C LYS A 69 37.56 -11.58 3.63
N GLU A 70 36.41 -11.53 2.98
CA GLU A 70 35.10 -11.56 3.63
C GLU A 70 34.66 -12.99 3.94
N THR A 71 33.70 -13.15 4.86
CA THR A 71 33.27 -14.46 5.37
C THR A 71 31.76 -14.69 5.22
N LYS A 72 31.36 -15.97 5.25
CA LYS A 72 29.96 -16.46 5.23
C LYS A 72 29.10 -15.95 4.04
N PHE A 73 29.64 -16.06 2.82
CA PHE A 73 28.91 -15.76 1.57
C PHE A 73 27.65 -16.60 1.36
N GLU A 74 27.60 -17.81 1.91
CA GLU A 74 26.48 -18.76 1.78
C GLU A 74 25.17 -18.22 2.36
N ASN A 75 25.24 -17.22 3.24
CA ASN A 75 24.09 -16.59 3.88
C ASN A 75 23.65 -15.28 3.17
N ALA A 76 24.34 -14.86 2.11
CA ALA A 76 24.00 -13.64 1.38
C ALA A 76 22.79 -13.88 0.45
N THR A 77 21.89 -12.91 0.37
CA THR A 77 20.76 -12.95 -0.57
C THR A 77 21.23 -12.68 -2.00
N ASP A 78 20.46 -13.13 -2.99
CA ASP A 78 20.74 -12.86 -4.42
C ASP A 78 20.87 -11.35 -4.70
N ILE A 79 20.10 -10.51 -3.98
CA ILE A 79 20.15 -9.04 -4.10
C ILE A 79 21.51 -8.50 -3.67
N VAL A 80 22.09 -9.03 -2.59
CA VAL A 80 23.43 -8.64 -2.14
C VAL A 80 24.48 -9.15 -3.11
N ILE A 81 24.36 -10.40 -3.58
CA ILE A 81 25.31 -11.01 -4.52
C ILE A 81 25.37 -10.23 -5.85
N ASP A 82 24.24 -9.78 -6.38
CA ASP A 82 24.18 -8.99 -7.62
C ASP A 82 24.99 -7.68 -7.54
N ARG A 83 25.15 -7.12 -6.34
CA ARG A 83 25.91 -5.89 -6.09
C ARG A 83 27.42 -6.12 -5.88
N LEU A 84 27.82 -7.36 -5.58
CA LEU A 84 29.23 -7.71 -5.41
C LEU A 84 29.91 -7.89 -6.77
N ASN A 85 30.19 -6.79 -7.46
CA ASN A 85 30.85 -6.82 -8.75
C ASN A 85 31.96 -5.75 -8.90
N SER A 86 32.99 -6.08 -9.70
CA SER A 86 34.11 -5.18 -10.04
C SER A 86 33.82 -4.24 -11.22
N ILE A 87 32.60 -4.22 -11.74
CA ILE A 87 32.37 -3.70 -13.10
C ILE A 87 32.64 -2.18 -13.19
N TYR A 88 32.33 -1.45 -12.13
CA TYR A 88 32.50 0.01 -12.07
C TYR A 88 33.84 0.45 -11.49
N LEU A 89 34.74 -0.49 -11.17
CA LEU A 89 36.16 -0.16 -10.90
C LEU A 89 36.89 0.30 -12.18
N LEU A 90 36.36 -0.04 -13.36
CA LEU A 90 36.84 0.44 -14.66
C LEU A 90 35.62 0.82 -15.53
N PRO A 91 34.98 1.99 -15.30
CA PRO A 91 33.73 2.33 -15.97
C PRO A 91 33.88 2.53 -17.49
N TYR A 92 35.07 2.99 -17.92
CA TYR A 92 35.41 3.25 -19.30
C TYR A 92 36.74 2.61 -19.65
N THR A 93 36.81 2.05 -20.86
CA THR A 93 38.06 1.57 -21.43
C THR A 93 38.24 2.08 -22.86
N LYS A 94 39.47 2.03 -23.36
CA LYS A 94 39.83 2.58 -24.66
C LYS A 94 40.74 1.65 -25.42
N HIS A 95 40.40 1.39 -26.67
CA HIS A 95 41.20 0.59 -27.58
C HIS A 95 41.10 1.17 -28.99
N ASN A 96 42.23 1.32 -29.69
CA ASN A 96 42.27 1.83 -31.07
C ASN A 96 41.50 3.16 -31.27
N LYS A 97 41.67 4.10 -30.32
CA LYS A 97 40.96 5.40 -30.25
C LYS A 97 39.43 5.31 -30.07
N LYS A 98 38.84 4.11 -30.01
CA LYS A 98 37.45 3.91 -29.63
C LYS A 98 37.33 3.81 -28.12
N ILE A 99 36.29 4.40 -27.58
CA ILE A 99 35.98 4.36 -26.15
C ILE A 99 34.80 3.42 -25.95
N TYR A 100 34.98 2.51 -25.00
CA TYR A 100 34.01 1.53 -24.60
C TYR A 100 33.56 1.84 -23.18
N LYS A 101 32.28 1.60 -22.90
CA LYS A 101 31.69 1.71 -21.57
C LYS A 101 31.18 0.34 -21.14
N VAL A 102 31.04 0.17 -19.84
CA VAL A 102 30.45 -1.02 -19.22
C VAL A 102 29.09 -1.37 -19.83
N SER A 103 28.87 -2.67 -20.03
CA SER A 103 27.61 -3.30 -20.40
C SER A 103 27.29 -4.41 -19.40
N ASP A 104 26.04 -4.47 -18.93
CA ASP A 104 25.59 -5.48 -17.98
C ASP A 104 25.32 -6.84 -18.63
N GLN A 105 25.68 -7.92 -17.94
CA GLN A 105 25.32 -9.29 -18.33
C GLN A 105 24.92 -10.13 -17.10
N MET A 106 23.90 -10.99 -17.26
CA MET A 106 23.31 -11.78 -16.16
C MET A 106 23.89 -13.21 -16.02
N TYR A 107 24.66 -13.68 -16.99
CA TYR A 107 24.99 -15.11 -17.08
C TYR A 107 26.31 -15.51 -16.40
N SER A 108 27.25 -14.58 -16.24
CA SER A 108 28.50 -14.84 -15.53
C SER A 108 29.07 -13.54 -14.97
N MET A 109 29.14 -13.48 -13.63
CA MET A 109 29.53 -12.28 -12.88
C MET A 109 31.04 -12.04 -12.92
N GLU A 110 31.83 -13.07 -13.23
CA GLU A 110 33.29 -13.02 -13.31
C GLU A 110 33.79 -12.41 -14.63
N TRP A 111 32.92 -12.34 -15.65
CA TRP A 111 33.22 -11.74 -16.95
C TRP A 111 32.65 -10.33 -17.03
N LYS A 112 33.45 -9.37 -17.50
CA LYS A 112 33.00 -7.97 -17.65
C LYS A 112 32.88 -7.61 -19.13
N TYR A 113 31.75 -7.01 -19.50
CA TYR A 113 31.43 -6.70 -20.88
C TYR A 113 31.48 -5.20 -21.09
N TYR A 114 31.96 -4.80 -22.27
CA TYR A 114 32.10 -3.41 -22.66
C TYR A 114 31.63 -3.24 -24.10
N ALA A 115 30.89 -2.16 -24.34
CA ALA A 115 30.37 -1.79 -25.65
C ALA A 115 30.82 -0.37 -26.02
N PRO A 116 31.01 -0.06 -27.32
CA PRO A 116 31.36 1.28 -27.78
C PRO A 116 30.35 2.31 -27.28
N VAL A 117 30.82 3.46 -26.79
CA VAL A 117 29.94 4.53 -26.26
C VAL A 117 28.96 5.05 -27.32
N GLU A 118 29.40 5.07 -28.58
CA GLU A 118 28.60 5.44 -29.75
C GLU A 118 27.41 4.50 -29.98
N ASN A 119 27.53 3.24 -29.52
CA ASN A 119 26.48 2.25 -29.66
C ASN A 119 25.40 2.48 -28.60
N ARG A 120 24.40 3.30 -28.97
CA ARG A 120 23.24 3.62 -28.13
C ARG A 120 22.35 2.40 -27.78
N LYS A 121 22.59 1.23 -28.37
CA LYS A 121 21.86 -0.02 -28.06
C LYS A 121 22.33 -0.66 -26.74
N TYR A 122 23.58 -0.42 -26.36
CA TYR A 122 24.16 -0.89 -25.11
C TYR A 122 24.37 0.32 -24.24
N ARG A 123 23.44 0.62 -23.33
CA ARG A 123 23.48 1.81 -22.47
C ARG A 123 23.32 1.38 -21.01
N GLY A 124 24.36 0.77 -20.43
CA GLY A 124 24.45 0.53 -18.98
C GLY A 124 23.34 -0.34 -18.38
N SER A 125 23.21 -0.30 -17.05
CA SER A 125 22.23 -1.06 -16.28
C SER A 125 20.82 -0.46 -16.39
N ARG A 126 20.06 -0.87 -17.41
CA ARG A 126 18.67 -0.40 -17.62
C ARG A 126 17.60 -1.32 -17.07
N ARG A 127 17.97 -2.27 -16.21
CA ARG A 127 17.04 -3.29 -15.70
C ARG A 127 15.82 -2.66 -15.00
N TYR A 128 16.01 -1.49 -14.40
CA TYR A 128 14.96 -0.77 -13.68
C TYR A 128 14.09 0.11 -14.57
N VAL A 129 14.56 0.51 -15.75
CA VAL A 129 13.88 1.50 -16.61
C VAL A 129 12.46 1.07 -16.97
N PRO A 130 12.17 -0.19 -17.38
CA PRO A 130 10.78 -0.60 -17.65
C PRO A 130 9.83 -0.38 -16.47
N LYS A 131 10.31 -0.69 -15.26
CA LYS A 131 9.55 -0.56 -14.01
C LYS A 131 9.29 0.91 -13.68
N LEU A 132 10.33 1.74 -13.77
CA LEU A 132 10.22 3.19 -13.63
C LEU A 132 9.20 3.79 -14.61
N ILE A 133 9.22 3.38 -15.89
CA ILE A 133 8.26 3.85 -16.90
C ILE A 133 6.83 3.51 -16.49
N GLU A 134 6.57 2.26 -16.12
CA GLU A 134 5.25 1.81 -15.66
C GLU A 134 4.77 2.59 -14.43
N GLU A 135 5.64 2.75 -13.43
CA GLU A 135 5.35 3.45 -12.18
C GLU A 135 5.01 4.93 -12.45
N LYS A 136 5.84 5.67 -13.20
CA LYS A 136 5.61 7.09 -13.49
C LYS A 136 4.36 7.34 -14.32
N ILE A 137 4.04 6.46 -15.26
CA ILE A 137 2.77 6.53 -16.00
C ILE A 137 1.58 6.32 -15.06
N THR A 138 1.66 5.33 -14.17
CA THR A 138 0.59 4.99 -13.23
C THR A 138 0.38 6.08 -12.20
N GLU A 139 1.46 6.61 -11.61
CA GLU A 139 1.46 7.76 -10.70
C GLU A 139 0.76 8.94 -11.35
N PHE A 140 1.20 9.35 -12.55
CA PHE A 140 0.63 10.50 -13.25
C PHE A 140 -0.88 10.32 -13.49
N ILE A 141 -1.31 9.18 -14.04
CA ILE A 141 -2.74 8.92 -14.30
C ILE A 141 -3.55 8.95 -12.99
N SER A 142 -2.99 8.42 -11.91
CA SER A 142 -3.66 8.36 -10.61
C SER A 142 -3.78 9.73 -9.93
N HIS A 143 -2.79 10.61 -10.09
CA HIS A 143 -2.77 11.95 -9.51
C HIS A 143 -3.58 12.95 -10.32
N PHE A 144 -3.61 12.79 -11.64
CA PHE A 144 -4.30 13.68 -12.57
C PHE A 144 -5.61 13.09 -13.11
N LYS A 145 -6.41 12.46 -12.23
CA LYS A 145 -7.73 11.92 -12.55
C LYS A 145 -8.64 12.91 -13.29
N TYR A 146 -8.54 14.20 -12.96
CA TYR A 146 -9.30 15.26 -13.62
C TYR A 146 -8.96 15.48 -15.11
N ILE A 147 -7.77 15.06 -15.55
CA ILE A 147 -7.35 15.11 -16.97
C ILE A 147 -7.87 13.86 -17.72
N PHE A 148 -8.17 12.78 -16.99
CA PHE A 148 -8.53 11.48 -17.56
C PHE A 148 -9.95 11.05 -17.18
N SER A 149 -10.14 10.49 -15.98
CA SER A 149 -11.42 9.90 -15.53
C SER A 149 -12.56 10.91 -15.49
N ASP A 150 -12.33 12.13 -15.02
CA ASP A 150 -13.42 13.07 -14.72
C ASP A 150 -14.03 13.66 -16.01
N ILE A 151 -13.26 13.67 -17.10
CA ILE A 151 -13.70 14.10 -18.43
C ILE A 151 -13.77 12.96 -19.46
N ASN A 152 -13.61 11.71 -18.99
CA ASN A 152 -13.56 10.48 -19.81
C ASN A 152 -12.54 10.55 -20.97
N ASN A 153 -11.43 11.25 -20.76
CA ASN A 153 -10.30 11.25 -21.68
C ASN A 153 -9.41 10.04 -21.40
N LYS A 154 -9.25 9.16 -22.40
CA LYS A 154 -8.47 7.93 -22.29
C LYS A 154 -7.09 8.04 -22.93
N THR A 155 -6.71 9.20 -23.45
CA THR A 155 -5.47 9.35 -24.22
C THR A 155 -4.39 9.99 -23.37
N ILE A 156 -3.27 9.28 -23.18
CA ILE A 156 -2.07 9.82 -22.57
C ILE A 156 -1.01 10.10 -23.64
N ARG A 157 -0.54 11.35 -23.70
CA ARG A 157 0.55 11.80 -24.57
C ARG A 157 1.89 11.69 -23.86
N VAL A 158 2.83 10.99 -24.48
CA VAL A 158 4.17 10.76 -23.92
C VAL A 158 5.23 11.13 -24.95
N ASN A 159 6.18 12.00 -24.57
CA ASN A 159 7.37 12.23 -25.39
C ASN A 159 8.50 11.30 -24.93
N LEU A 160 9.18 10.68 -25.89
CA LEU A 160 10.41 9.90 -25.67
C LEU A 160 11.56 10.63 -26.35
N ILE A 161 12.46 11.20 -25.56
CA ILE A 161 13.54 12.05 -26.05
C ILE A 161 14.87 11.37 -25.75
N ASN A 162 15.63 11.05 -26.81
CA ASN A 162 16.92 10.36 -26.72
C ASN A 162 16.90 9.01 -25.96
N MET A 163 15.78 8.29 -25.90
CA MET A 163 15.62 7.01 -25.17
C MET A 163 16.19 5.75 -25.88
N GLY A 164 17.16 5.90 -26.80
CA GLY A 164 17.77 4.78 -27.51
C GLY A 164 16.85 4.13 -28.54
N ASP A 165 16.79 2.79 -28.58
CA ASP A 165 15.86 2.02 -29.44
C ASP A 165 14.46 1.85 -28.82
N CYS A 166 14.26 2.40 -27.62
CA CYS A 166 13.04 2.35 -26.82
C CYS A 166 12.60 0.93 -26.41
N SER A 167 13.51 -0.06 -26.38
CA SER A 167 13.18 -1.41 -25.89
C SER A 167 12.65 -1.40 -24.46
N ASP A 168 13.28 -0.61 -23.60
CA ASP A 168 12.96 -0.55 -22.16
C ASP A 168 11.59 0.11 -21.94
N VAL A 169 11.32 1.19 -22.68
CA VAL A 169 10.04 1.90 -22.66
C VAL A 169 8.92 1.00 -23.17
N PHE A 170 9.16 0.27 -24.26
CA PHE A 170 8.20 -0.68 -24.80
C PHE A 170 7.84 -1.75 -23.77
N ASN A 171 8.84 -2.31 -23.08
CA ASN A 171 8.62 -3.32 -22.05
C ASN A 171 7.83 -2.75 -20.86
N GLY A 172 8.11 -1.52 -20.43
CA GLY A 172 7.37 -0.86 -19.34
C GLY A 172 5.90 -0.59 -19.70
N ILE A 173 5.62 -0.12 -20.92
CA ILE A 173 4.24 0.06 -21.41
C ILE A 173 3.52 -1.30 -21.54
N ALA A 174 4.21 -2.35 -21.98
CA ALA A 174 3.63 -3.69 -22.04
C ALA A 174 3.30 -4.23 -20.63
N GLN A 175 4.16 -4.03 -19.64
CA GLN A 175 3.90 -4.38 -18.24
C GLN A 175 2.67 -3.63 -17.69
N TYR A 176 2.58 -2.32 -17.95
CA TYR A 176 1.40 -1.52 -17.62
C TYR A 176 0.11 -2.15 -18.13
N PHE A 177 0.05 -2.56 -19.40
CA PHE A 177 -1.14 -3.21 -19.97
C PHE A 177 -1.42 -4.59 -19.34
N ILE A 178 -0.38 -5.38 -19.04
CA ILE A 178 -0.53 -6.68 -18.36
C ILE A 178 -1.17 -6.49 -16.99
N HIS A 179 -0.67 -5.54 -16.18
CA HIS A 179 -1.22 -5.27 -14.85
C HIS A 179 -2.58 -4.57 -14.90
N ALA A 180 -2.82 -3.67 -15.86
CA ALA A 180 -4.11 -3.02 -16.05
C ALA A 180 -5.21 -4.03 -16.41
N ILE A 181 -4.93 -5.00 -17.29
CA ILE A 181 -5.88 -6.06 -17.66
C ILE A 181 -6.10 -7.04 -16.51
N GLY A 182 -5.04 -7.38 -15.76
CA GLY A 182 -5.15 -8.21 -14.57
C GLY A 182 -6.07 -7.61 -13.50
N LYS A 183 -6.14 -6.27 -13.38
CA LYS A 183 -7.04 -5.56 -12.46
C LYS A 183 -8.45 -5.35 -13.05
N THR A 184 -8.54 -5.03 -14.33
CA THR A 184 -9.80 -4.78 -15.05
C THR A 184 -9.76 -5.46 -16.43
N PRO A 185 -10.50 -6.56 -16.65
CA PRO A 185 -10.45 -7.33 -17.90
C PRO A 185 -11.00 -6.59 -19.15
N ASP A 186 -11.60 -5.41 -18.96
CA ASP A 186 -12.26 -4.65 -20.03
C ASP A 186 -11.23 -3.87 -20.89
N VAL A 187 -11.00 -4.36 -22.10
CA VAL A 187 -10.06 -3.78 -23.07
C VAL A 187 -10.48 -2.38 -23.54
N ASP A 188 -11.77 -2.04 -23.49
CA ASP A 188 -12.25 -0.72 -23.93
C ASP A 188 -12.14 0.36 -22.83
N ARG A 189 -11.80 -0.04 -21.59
CA ARG A 189 -11.46 0.88 -20.49
C ARG A 189 -9.97 1.20 -20.39
N LEU A 190 -9.14 0.55 -21.20
CA LEU A 190 -7.70 0.79 -21.20
C LEU A 190 -7.35 2.18 -21.75
N MET A 191 -6.25 2.72 -21.24
CA MET A 191 -5.66 3.96 -21.74
C MET A 191 -5.08 3.74 -23.14
N LYS A 192 -5.21 4.76 -23.99
CA LYS A 192 -4.54 4.88 -25.28
C LYS A 192 -3.28 5.71 -25.12
N PHE A 193 -2.17 5.23 -25.68
CA PHE A 193 -0.87 5.89 -25.63
C PHE A 193 -0.59 6.56 -26.96
N GLU A 194 -0.40 7.88 -26.92
CA GLU A 194 0.07 8.69 -28.05
C GLU A 194 1.56 9.00 -27.80
N LEU A 195 2.45 8.26 -28.47
CA LEU A 195 3.90 8.30 -28.26
C LEU A 195 4.57 9.17 -29.32
N HIS A 196 5.27 10.23 -28.89
CA HIS A 196 6.09 11.06 -29.76
C HIS A 196 7.57 10.77 -29.52
N ILE A 197 8.22 10.15 -30.50
CA ILE A 197 9.59 9.64 -30.38
C ILE A 197 10.55 10.55 -31.13
N TYR A 198 11.42 11.25 -30.39
CA TYR A 198 12.42 12.18 -30.94
C TYR A 198 13.79 11.51 -31.00
N SER A 199 14.35 11.43 -32.22
CA SER A 199 15.66 10.81 -32.44
C SER A 199 16.49 11.54 -33.51
N ASP A 200 17.82 11.44 -33.41
CA ASP A 200 18.77 12.09 -34.33
C ASP A 200 18.90 11.38 -35.70
N GLY A 201 18.14 10.30 -35.97
CA GLY A 201 18.18 9.57 -37.24
C GLY A 201 17.27 8.34 -37.31
N ARG A 202 17.10 7.76 -38.50
CA ARG A 202 16.35 6.50 -38.73
C ARG A 202 17.14 5.29 -38.21
N LYS A 203 17.23 5.15 -36.89
CA LYS A 203 17.67 3.91 -36.25
C LYS A 203 16.46 3.01 -36.04
N ALA A 204 16.64 1.69 -36.14
CA ALA A 204 15.57 0.73 -35.88
C ALA A 204 15.04 0.93 -34.45
N ASN A 205 13.74 1.13 -34.31
CA ASN A 205 13.07 1.36 -33.03
C ASN A 205 12.12 0.18 -32.74
N VAL A 206 12.06 -0.27 -31.49
CA VAL A 206 11.25 -1.44 -31.10
C VAL A 206 9.76 -1.21 -31.37
N PHE A 207 9.27 0.04 -31.28
CA PHE A 207 7.88 0.37 -31.60
C PHE A 207 7.53 0.15 -33.08
N GLU A 208 8.51 0.02 -33.98
CA GLU A 208 8.23 -0.40 -35.37
C GLU A 208 7.68 -1.83 -35.46
N ASN A 209 7.95 -2.68 -34.45
CA ASN A 209 7.41 -4.03 -34.38
C ASN A 209 5.87 -4.03 -34.32
N ILE A 210 5.23 -2.96 -33.84
CA ILE A 210 3.76 -2.83 -33.76
C ILE A 210 3.12 -2.86 -35.16
N LYS A 211 3.85 -2.47 -36.21
CA LYS A 211 3.34 -2.49 -37.59
C LYS A 211 3.04 -3.90 -38.09
N GLU A 212 3.72 -4.92 -37.56
CA GLU A 212 3.67 -6.28 -38.09
C GLU A 212 3.45 -7.30 -36.96
N TYR A 213 2.26 -7.88 -36.91
CA TYR A 213 1.81 -8.76 -35.83
C TYR A 213 2.78 -9.92 -35.53
N SER A 214 3.34 -10.55 -36.57
CA SER A 214 4.30 -11.66 -36.47
C SER A 214 5.57 -11.25 -35.72
N ARG A 215 6.07 -10.05 -36.01
CA ARG A 215 7.29 -9.49 -35.43
C ARG A 215 7.06 -9.04 -33.99
N LEU A 216 5.89 -8.45 -33.72
CA LEU A 216 5.44 -8.12 -32.36
C LEU A 216 5.34 -9.35 -31.46
N LYS A 217 4.69 -10.41 -31.95
CA LYS A 217 4.56 -11.69 -31.23
C LYS A 217 5.91 -12.32 -30.91
N ALA A 218 6.81 -12.37 -31.89
CA ALA A 218 8.15 -12.90 -31.70
C ALA A 218 8.93 -12.12 -30.64
N TYR A 219 8.82 -10.79 -30.65
CA TYR A 219 9.48 -9.92 -29.67
C TYR A 219 8.92 -10.11 -28.24
N LEU A 220 7.59 -10.15 -28.07
CA LEU A 220 6.96 -10.36 -26.76
C LEU A 220 7.32 -11.74 -26.17
N THR A 221 7.35 -12.77 -27.02
CA THR A 221 7.74 -14.14 -26.62
C THR A 221 9.20 -14.18 -26.16
N ALA A 222 10.11 -13.55 -26.92
CA ALA A 222 11.52 -13.46 -26.53
C ALA A 222 11.72 -12.68 -25.22
N SER A 223 10.88 -11.67 -24.97
CA SER A 223 10.89 -10.84 -23.76
C SER A 223 10.16 -11.45 -22.58
N LYS A 224 9.58 -12.66 -22.72
CA LYS A 224 8.77 -13.36 -21.70
C LYS A 224 7.58 -12.54 -21.19
N LEU A 225 6.99 -11.70 -22.04
CA LEU A 225 5.82 -10.88 -21.72
C LEU A 225 4.55 -11.54 -22.26
N SER A 226 3.68 -11.99 -21.37
CA SER A 226 2.40 -12.61 -21.71
C SER A 226 1.39 -12.41 -20.59
N PHE A 227 0.09 -12.43 -20.93
CA PHE A 227 -0.96 -12.52 -19.91
C PHE A 227 -0.88 -13.85 -19.14
N ALA A 228 -1.30 -13.84 -17.88
CA ALA A 228 -1.46 -15.07 -17.10
C ALA A 228 -2.53 -15.97 -17.74
N ASN A 229 -2.30 -17.29 -17.70
CA ASN A 229 -3.23 -18.28 -18.26
C ASN A 229 -4.63 -18.11 -17.63
N GLY A 230 -5.63 -17.81 -18.46
CA GLY A 230 -7.04 -17.70 -18.05
C GLY A 230 -7.64 -16.28 -17.99
N VAL A 231 -6.89 -15.22 -18.29
CA VAL A 231 -7.34 -13.83 -18.03
C VAL A 231 -8.03 -13.10 -19.21
N ALA A 232 -7.94 -13.55 -20.47
CA ALA A 232 -8.69 -12.92 -21.57
C ALA A 232 -8.77 -13.77 -22.85
N MET A 233 -9.79 -13.53 -23.69
CA MET A 233 -9.85 -14.01 -25.10
C MET A 233 -8.92 -13.21 -26.05
N ASN A 234 -8.24 -12.16 -25.59
CA ASN A 234 -7.43 -11.24 -26.40
C ASN A 234 -5.92 -11.43 -26.18
N SER A 235 -5.14 -11.36 -27.25
CA SER A 235 -3.67 -11.44 -27.22
C SER A 235 -3.04 -10.09 -26.85
N LEU A 236 -1.89 -10.11 -26.16
CA LEU A 236 -1.18 -8.88 -25.74
C LEU A 236 -0.77 -8.04 -26.96
N GLU A 237 -0.41 -8.71 -28.04
CA GLU A 237 -0.13 -8.14 -29.35
C GLU A 237 -1.32 -7.30 -29.87
N GLY A 238 -2.54 -7.82 -29.75
CA GLY A 238 -3.76 -7.14 -30.20
C GLY A 238 -4.06 -5.91 -29.35
N VAL A 239 -3.84 -5.99 -28.04
CA VAL A 239 -4.02 -4.85 -27.11
C VAL A 239 -3.04 -3.73 -27.41
N LEU A 240 -1.75 -4.05 -27.55
CA LEU A 240 -0.70 -3.07 -27.87
C LEU A 240 -0.96 -2.43 -29.24
N SER A 241 -1.35 -3.22 -30.24
CA SER A 241 -1.62 -2.70 -31.60
C SER A 241 -2.85 -1.79 -31.67
N LYS A 242 -3.86 -2.00 -30.80
CA LYS A 242 -5.08 -1.18 -30.76
C LYS A 242 -4.90 0.12 -29.95
N ASN A 243 -4.06 0.09 -28.92
CA ASN A 243 -4.00 1.15 -27.91
C ASN A 243 -2.73 2.00 -27.95
N ILE A 244 -1.78 1.75 -28.86
CA ILE A 244 -0.56 2.54 -29.00
C ILE A 244 -0.49 3.17 -30.39
N GLU A 245 -0.34 4.49 -30.42
CA GLU A 245 -0.06 5.29 -31.61
C GLU A 245 1.35 5.90 -31.49
N CYS A 246 2.17 5.78 -32.54
CA CYS A 246 3.57 6.24 -32.51
C CYS A 246 3.84 7.25 -33.63
N TYR A 247 4.41 8.39 -33.25
CA TYR A 247 4.83 9.48 -34.14
C TYR A 247 6.34 9.67 -34.03
N PHE A 248 7.07 9.51 -35.13
CA PHE A 248 8.53 9.63 -35.16
C PHE A 248 8.94 11.02 -35.65
N HIS A 249 9.69 11.73 -34.82
CA HIS A 249 10.15 13.09 -35.06
C HIS A 249 11.68 13.13 -35.15
N LYS A 250 12.20 14.06 -35.96
CA LYS A 250 13.62 14.40 -35.91
C LYS A 250 13.84 15.36 -34.76
N ASP A 251 14.78 15.06 -33.87
CA ASP A 251 15.11 15.98 -32.79
C ASP A 251 15.82 17.22 -33.37
N THR A 252 15.20 18.39 -33.17
CA THR A 252 15.75 19.70 -33.58
C THR A 252 16.25 20.50 -32.38
N GLY A 253 16.04 20.00 -31.17
CA GLY A 253 16.40 20.65 -29.91
C GLY A 253 15.52 21.82 -29.49
N LYS A 254 14.50 22.20 -30.28
CA LYS A 254 13.70 23.43 -30.04
C LYS A 254 12.19 23.23 -30.17
N GLN A 255 11.74 22.18 -30.83
CA GLN A 255 10.32 21.94 -31.10
C GLN A 255 9.92 20.57 -30.57
N TYR A 256 9.06 20.58 -29.54
CA TYR A 256 8.49 19.40 -28.93
C TYR A 256 6.97 19.56 -28.86
N GLU A 257 6.24 18.52 -29.22
CA GLU A 257 4.80 18.42 -29.07
C GLU A 257 4.40 18.34 -27.60
N TYR A 258 3.17 18.78 -27.30
CA TYR A 258 2.66 18.73 -25.94
C TYR A 258 2.54 17.30 -25.43
N ALA A 259 3.14 17.01 -24.27
CA ALA A 259 3.02 15.74 -23.58
C ALA A 259 2.56 15.90 -22.12
N HIS A 260 1.83 14.90 -21.64
CA HIS A 260 1.54 14.76 -20.23
C HIS A 260 2.83 14.40 -19.46
N ILE A 261 3.62 13.47 -20.01
CA ILE A 261 4.89 13.02 -19.44
C ILE A 261 5.94 12.97 -20.55
N SER A 262 7.11 13.53 -20.31
CA SER A 262 8.28 13.41 -21.19
C SER A 262 9.37 12.62 -20.49
N PHE A 263 9.77 11.49 -21.06
CA PHE A 263 10.95 10.75 -20.62
C PHE A 263 12.16 11.22 -21.42
N TYR A 264 13.17 11.72 -20.72
CA TYR A 264 14.36 12.30 -21.33
C TYR A 264 15.63 11.74 -20.71
N GLU A 265 16.52 11.24 -21.55
CA GLU A 265 17.88 10.86 -21.16
C GLU A 265 18.86 11.87 -21.73
N MET A 266 19.61 12.54 -20.87
CA MET A 266 20.48 13.63 -21.27
C MET A 266 21.64 13.13 -22.14
N GLU A 267 21.92 13.86 -23.22
CA GLU A 267 23.10 13.63 -24.04
C GLU A 267 24.37 13.92 -23.23
N SER A 268 25.33 13.01 -23.34
CA SER A 268 26.66 13.16 -22.75
C SER A 268 27.70 13.08 -23.84
N GLU A 269 28.67 13.98 -23.77
CA GLU A 269 29.84 13.99 -24.64
C GLU A 269 31.03 13.42 -23.88
N ILE A 270 31.84 12.60 -24.56
CA ILE A 270 33.10 12.16 -24.00
C ILE A 270 34.09 13.33 -24.09
N THR A 271 34.68 13.73 -22.97
CA THR A 271 35.74 14.73 -23.00
C THR A 271 37.01 14.11 -23.57
N SER A 272 37.63 14.78 -24.54
CA SER A 272 39.01 14.52 -24.93
C SER A 272 40.01 14.96 -23.85
N GLU A 273 39.55 15.78 -22.91
CA GLU A 273 40.30 16.28 -21.76
C GLU A 273 40.16 15.33 -20.56
N SER A 274 41.30 14.98 -19.97
CA SER A 274 41.42 14.14 -18.78
C SER A 274 40.78 14.77 -17.54
N ALA A 275 40.04 13.98 -16.75
CA ALA A 275 39.57 14.42 -15.44
C ALA A 275 40.44 13.84 -14.32
N THR A 276 40.74 14.65 -13.31
CA THR A 276 41.47 14.20 -12.12
C THR A 276 40.55 13.38 -11.22
N MET A 277 40.93 12.14 -10.93
CA MET A 277 40.11 11.20 -10.16
C MET A 277 39.82 11.72 -8.74
N ASP A 278 40.78 12.40 -8.10
CA ASP A 278 40.65 12.92 -6.73
C ASP A 278 39.67 14.09 -6.59
N GLN A 279 39.19 14.64 -7.70
CA GLN A 279 38.19 15.71 -7.71
C GLN A 279 36.77 15.20 -7.98
N ILE A 280 36.64 13.95 -8.46
CA ILE A 280 35.35 13.29 -8.67
C ILE A 280 35.02 12.48 -7.41
N GLU A 281 33.81 12.64 -6.87
CA GLU A 281 33.33 11.82 -5.75
C GLU A 281 33.50 10.33 -6.03
N THR A 282 33.74 9.50 -5.02
CA THR A 282 33.82 8.05 -5.19
C THR A 282 32.44 7.41 -5.23
N GLY A 283 32.26 6.44 -6.13
CA GLY A 283 31.14 5.49 -6.10
C GLY A 283 31.54 4.16 -5.47
N ILE A 284 32.75 4.09 -4.90
CA ILE A 284 33.34 2.89 -4.33
C ILE A 284 33.12 2.88 -2.81
N SER A 285 32.63 1.76 -2.28
CA SER A 285 32.44 1.53 -0.85
C SER A 285 32.97 0.16 -0.42
N LEU A 286 32.99 -0.10 0.89
CA LEU A 286 33.47 -1.36 1.49
C LEU A 286 34.86 -1.79 0.97
N GLY A 287 35.79 -0.84 0.88
CA GLY A 287 37.16 -1.11 0.46
C GLY A 287 37.33 -1.59 -0.99
N GLY A 288 36.34 -1.38 -1.86
CA GLY A 288 36.42 -1.75 -3.29
C GLY A 288 35.52 -2.89 -3.71
N ILE A 289 34.76 -3.47 -2.78
CA ILE A 289 33.87 -4.61 -3.02
C ILE A 289 32.56 -4.16 -3.68
N VAL A 290 32.09 -2.97 -3.34
CA VAL A 290 30.94 -2.34 -3.98
C VAL A 290 31.43 -1.13 -4.76
N SER A 291 30.98 -1.00 -6.02
CA SER A 291 31.38 0.08 -6.92
C SER A 291 30.20 0.60 -7.73
N GLY A 292 30.29 1.86 -8.14
CA GLY A 292 29.32 2.59 -8.98
C GLY A 292 30.02 3.73 -9.73
N VAL A 293 29.34 4.37 -10.68
CA VAL A 293 29.93 5.44 -11.51
C VAL A 293 29.34 6.80 -11.13
N PRO A 294 29.91 7.51 -10.15
CA PRO A 294 29.33 8.74 -9.63
C PRO A 294 29.37 9.88 -10.65
N SER A 295 28.40 10.77 -10.53
CA SER A 295 28.33 12.05 -11.22
C SER A 295 28.44 13.20 -10.23
N SER A 296 29.37 14.12 -10.49
CA SER A 296 29.63 15.26 -9.60
C SER A 296 30.05 16.50 -10.38
N LYS A 297 29.88 17.67 -9.74
CA LYS A 297 30.28 18.95 -10.29
C LYS A 297 31.81 19.06 -10.30
N TYR A 298 32.41 19.08 -11.49
CA TYR A 298 33.84 19.27 -11.72
C TYR A 298 34.06 20.69 -12.27
N GLY A 299 34.42 21.62 -11.38
CA GLY A 299 34.48 23.05 -11.73
C GLY A 299 33.08 23.60 -12.01
N GLN A 300 32.81 23.95 -13.27
CA GLN A 300 31.50 24.50 -13.71
C GLN A 300 30.64 23.50 -14.49
N LYS A 301 31.11 22.26 -14.69
CA LYS A 301 30.40 21.24 -15.47
C LYS A 301 30.24 19.96 -14.67
N TYR A 302 29.18 19.22 -14.94
CA TYR A 302 29.00 17.87 -14.40
C TYR A 302 29.83 16.87 -15.19
N ARG A 303 30.53 15.99 -14.46
CA ARG A 303 31.30 14.88 -15.02
C ARG A 303 30.93 13.58 -14.33
N THR A 304 30.83 12.53 -15.14
CA THR A 304 30.59 11.14 -14.72
C THR A 304 31.80 10.29 -15.08
N GLY A 305 32.35 9.55 -14.13
CA GLY A 305 33.54 8.74 -14.35
C GLY A 305 34.08 8.08 -13.09
N PHE A 306 35.27 7.50 -13.20
CA PHE A 306 35.96 6.91 -12.05
C PHE A 306 36.52 8.03 -11.15
N GLY A 307 36.04 8.07 -9.91
CA GLY A 307 36.43 9.04 -8.88
C GLY A 307 37.00 8.38 -7.63
N THR A 308 37.98 9.05 -7.02
CA THR A 308 38.71 8.59 -5.83
C THR A 308 38.54 9.54 -4.64
N LYS A 309 37.82 10.65 -4.80
CA LYS A 309 37.53 11.56 -3.69
C LYS A 309 36.70 10.83 -2.63
N TYR A 310 37.19 10.79 -1.40
CA TYR A 310 36.64 10.00 -0.28
C TYR A 310 36.76 8.47 -0.41
N ALA A 311 37.53 7.94 -1.37
CA ALA A 311 37.79 6.51 -1.47
C ALA A 311 38.87 6.06 -0.47
N LYS A 312 38.68 4.88 0.14
CA LYS A 312 39.71 4.25 0.97
C LYS A 312 40.83 3.70 0.09
N LYS A 313 42.08 3.81 0.53
CA LYS A 313 43.23 3.25 -0.19
C LYS A 313 43.39 1.77 0.13
N THR A 314 42.82 0.91 -0.71
CA THR A 314 43.01 -0.55 -0.66
C THR A 314 43.79 -1.02 -1.90
N PRO A 315 44.44 -2.20 -1.87
CA PRO A 315 45.22 -2.68 -3.01
C PRO A 315 44.41 -2.78 -4.32
N VAL A 316 43.12 -3.12 -4.24
CA VAL A 316 42.24 -3.18 -5.41
C VAL A 316 41.90 -1.78 -5.93
N ILE A 317 41.67 -0.80 -5.06
CA ILE A 317 41.38 0.58 -5.44
C ILE A 317 42.63 1.26 -6.02
N GLU A 318 43.81 1.00 -5.46
CA GLU A 318 45.08 1.49 -6.01
C GLU A 318 45.35 0.90 -7.40
N LEU A 319 45.12 -0.41 -7.58
CA LEU A 319 45.20 -1.04 -8.89
C LEU A 319 44.18 -0.44 -9.85
N ALA A 320 42.92 -0.22 -9.43
CA ALA A 320 41.89 0.40 -10.25
C ALA A 320 42.27 1.84 -10.67
N THR A 321 42.81 2.63 -9.75
CA THR A 321 43.29 4.00 -10.00
C THR A 321 44.41 3.99 -11.04
N LYS A 322 45.38 3.07 -10.89
CA LYS A 322 46.46 2.89 -11.87
C LYS A 322 45.90 2.46 -13.23
N TYR A 323 44.99 1.49 -13.25
CA TYR A 323 44.40 0.94 -14.48
C TYR A 323 43.61 1.99 -15.26
N ASN A 324 42.78 2.79 -14.59
CA ASN A 324 42.03 3.88 -15.23
C ASN A 324 42.97 4.93 -15.87
N SER A 325 44.11 5.22 -15.24
CA SER A 325 45.12 6.13 -15.78
C SER A 325 45.83 5.54 -17.01
N LEU A 326 46.17 4.25 -16.96
CA LEU A 326 46.85 3.56 -18.06
C LEU A 326 45.96 3.43 -19.30
N VAL A 327 44.69 3.05 -19.10
CA VAL A 327 43.73 2.82 -20.18
C VAL A 327 43.34 4.11 -20.91
N GLN A 328 43.34 5.26 -20.22
CA GLN A 328 43.13 6.56 -20.85
C GLN A 328 44.12 6.81 -22.01
N VAL A 329 45.37 6.42 -21.80
CA VAL A 329 46.45 6.53 -22.79
C VAL A 329 46.39 5.37 -23.78
N GLY A 330 46.29 4.14 -23.28
CA GLY A 330 46.25 2.92 -24.08
C GLY A 330 47.34 2.91 -25.16
N ASN A 331 46.96 2.61 -26.40
CA ASN A 331 47.85 2.60 -27.56
C ASN A 331 47.83 3.90 -28.39
N THR A 332 47.44 5.03 -27.79
CA THR A 332 47.29 6.28 -28.54
C THR A 332 48.57 7.09 -28.73
N GLY A 333 49.63 6.74 -27.99
CA GLY A 333 50.89 7.49 -27.99
C GLY A 333 50.79 8.85 -27.28
N ASN A 334 49.78 9.05 -26.41
CA ASN A 334 49.70 10.21 -25.52
C ASN A 334 50.61 10.01 -24.29
N PRO A 335 51.08 11.09 -23.63
CA PRO A 335 51.82 10.96 -22.39
C PRO A 335 50.91 10.44 -21.26
N TYR A 336 51.47 9.61 -20.40
CA TYR A 336 50.84 9.10 -19.18
C TYR A 336 50.78 10.17 -18.11
N HIS A 337 49.63 10.31 -17.45
CA HIS A 337 49.47 11.12 -16.26
C HIS A 337 48.77 10.28 -15.19
N SER A 338 49.39 10.18 -14.04
CA SER A 338 48.82 9.47 -12.89
C SER A 338 47.60 10.21 -12.35
N GLY A 339 46.58 9.44 -11.97
CA GLY A 339 45.37 9.98 -11.34
C GLY A 339 44.42 10.68 -12.29
N THR A 340 44.55 10.47 -13.61
CA THR A 340 43.57 10.94 -14.59
C THR A 340 42.74 9.80 -15.19
N SER A 341 41.44 10.00 -15.38
CA SER A 341 40.54 9.00 -15.98
C SER A 341 39.81 9.53 -17.21
N ILE A 342 39.23 8.60 -17.98
CA ILE A 342 38.21 8.91 -18.99
C ILE A 342 36.92 9.28 -18.25
N SER A 343 36.35 10.44 -18.59
CA SER A 343 35.06 10.90 -18.06
C SER A 343 34.14 11.36 -19.18
N THR A 344 32.83 11.33 -18.91
CA THR A 344 31.83 11.99 -19.76
C THR A 344 31.37 13.28 -19.11
N GLN A 345 31.11 14.31 -19.91
CA GLN A 345 30.46 15.54 -19.45
C GLN A 345 29.09 15.67 -20.10
N ILE A 346 28.23 16.48 -19.50
CA ILE A 346 26.94 16.83 -20.10
C ILE A 346 27.16 17.82 -21.24
N ASP A 347 26.48 17.56 -22.36
CA ASP A 347 26.51 18.47 -23.51
C ASP A 347 25.81 19.79 -23.15
N LYS A 348 26.43 20.92 -23.46
CA LYS A 348 25.80 22.23 -23.26
C LYS A 348 24.53 22.37 -24.11
N LEU A 349 24.51 21.77 -25.30
CA LEU A 349 23.30 21.73 -26.13
C LEU A 349 22.17 20.97 -25.45
N ALA A 350 22.47 19.94 -24.65
CA ALA A 350 21.45 19.23 -23.89
C ALA A 350 20.79 20.16 -22.85
N GLU A 351 21.57 21.02 -22.19
CA GLU A 351 21.03 22.02 -21.25
C GLU A 351 20.09 23.02 -21.93
N ASP A 352 20.45 23.52 -23.11
CA ASP A 352 19.63 24.46 -23.88
C ASP A 352 18.30 23.82 -24.34
N LYS A 353 18.28 22.51 -24.61
CA LYS A 353 17.06 21.76 -24.98
C LYS A 353 16.06 21.70 -23.83
N MET A 354 16.52 21.65 -22.58
CA MET A 354 15.68 21.39 -21.40
C MET A 354 14.54 22.40 -21.28
N GLU A 355 14.80 23.68 -21.54
CA GLU A 355 13.78 24.74 -21.43
C GLU A 355 12.60 24.50 -22.40
N TYR A 356 12.87 24.01 -23.60
CA TYR A 356 11.82 23.66 -24.56
C TYR A 356 11.05 22.41 -24.13
N ILE A 357 11.73 21.42 -23.55
CA ILE A 357 11.10 20.20 -23.03
C ILE A 357 10.20 20.52 -21.84
N TYR A 358 10.67 21.38 -20.92
CA TYR A 358 9.90 21.85 -19.77
C TYR A 358 8.62 22.58 -20.19
N ASN A 359 8.71 23.46 -21.18
CA ASN A 359 7.55 24.21 -21.67
C ASN A 359 6.52 23.34 -22.38
N ALA A 360 6.96 22.27 -23.07
CA ALA A 360 6.10 21.36 -23.81
C ALA A 360 5.46 20.25 -22.94
N SER A 361 5.88 20.10 -21.68
CA SER A 361 5.52 18.91 -20.87
C SER A 361 4.92 19.30 -19.53
N ASN A 362 4.00 18.48 -19.00
CA ASN A 362 3.56 18.65 -17.61
C ASN A 362 4.59 18.10 -16.62
N TRP A 363 4.99 16.84 -16.81
CA TRP A 363 6.10 16.20 -16.11
C TRP A 363 7.24 15.92 -17.07
N VAL A 364 8.47 16.18 -16.61
CA VAL A 364 9.70 15.74 -17.30
C VAL A 364 10.43 14.80 -16.35
N VAL A 365 10.57 13.55 -16.76
CA VAL A 365 11.29 12.50 -16.04
C VAL A 365 12.64 12.34 -16.70
N PHE A 366 13.69 12.78 -16.02
CA PHE A 366 15.06 12.50 -16.41
C PHE A 366 15.39 11.06 -16.02
N VAL A 367 15.73 10.22 -17.01
CA VAL A 367 16.11 8.82 -16.80
C VAL A 367 17.62 8.72 -16.81
N ASP A 368 18.22 8.11 -15.79
CA ASP A 368 19.67 8.12 -15.55
C ASP A 368 20.24 9.55 -15.63
N PRO A 369 19.68 10.51 -14.85
CA PRO A 369 20.17 11.87 -14.82
C PRO A 369 21.61 11.82 -14.32
N LYS A 370 22.58 11.98 -15.22
CA LYS A 370 24.01 12.10 -14.90
C LYS A 370 24.35 13.38 -14.15
N VAL A 371 23.44 13.87 -13.32
CA VAL A 371 23.48 15.07 -12.48
C VAL A 371 22.86 14.74 -11.13
N ASP A 372 23.19 15.53 -10.13
CA ASP A 372 22.52 15.49 -8.83
C ASP A 372 21.43 16.57 -8.72
N LEU A 373 20.78 16.65 -7.55
CA LEU A 373 19.75 17.64 -7.27
C LEU A 373 20.29 19.09 -7.35
N ASP A 374 21.58 19.29 -7.07
CA ASP A 374 22.22 20.63 -7.11
C ASP A 374 22.10 21.26 -8.50
N PHE A 375 22.13 20.45 -9.56
CA PHE A 375 21.96 20.93 -10.94
C PHE A 375 20.58 21.55 -11.20
N PHE A 376 19.54 21.02 -10.54
CA PHE A 376 18.17 21.51 -10.71
C PHE A 376 17.84 22.63 -9.73
N SER A 377 18.33 22.56 -8.48
CA SER A 377 18.10 23.61 -7.47
C SER A 377 18.75 24.94 -7.84
N GLU A 378 19.96 24.93 -8.43
CA GLU A 378 20.61 26.13 -8.98
C GLU A 378 19.73 26.82 -10.06
N LYS A 379 18.88 26.04 -10.75
CA LYS A 379 17.93 26.54 -11.76
C LYS A 379 16.59 26.94 -11.15
N GLU A 380 16.11 26.30 -10.08
CA GLU A 380 14.90 26.71 -9.35
C GLU A 380 14.99 28.16 -8.83
N ALA A 381 16.17 28.57 -8.35
CA ALA A 381 16.39 29.96 -7.91
C ALA A 381 16.13 31.02 -9.01
N ASN A 382 16.17 30.63 -10.28
CA ASN A 382 16.03 31.53 -11.44
C ASN A 382 14.85 31.17 -12.37
N SER A 383 14.11 30.08 -12.12
CA SER A 383 13.06 29.56 -13.02
C SER A 383 11.87 28.97 -12.24
N GLU A 384 10.69 28.87 -12.87
CA GLU A 384 9.49 28.28 -12.25
C GLU A 384 9.54 26.73 -12.16
N LEU A 385 10.73 26.15 -12.13
CA LEU A 385 10.97 24.72 -12.03
C LEU A 385 10.70 24.24 -10.60
N LEU A 386 10.14 23.04 -10.46
CA LEU A 386 9.93 22.38 -9.19
C LEU A 386 10.28 20.90 -9.32
N ILE A 387 11.15 20.40 -8.45
CA ILE A 387 11.36 18.97 -8.28
C ILE A 387 10.12 18.36 -7.61
N ILE A 388 9.55 17.31 -8.19
CA ILE A 388 8.35 16.65 -7.66
C ILE A 388 8.74 15.41 -6.85
N HIS A 389 9.54 14.56 -7.48
CA HIS A 389 9.88 13.25 -6.95
C HIS A 389 11.14 12.76 -7.67
N TYR A 390 12.01 12.05 -6.97
CA TYR A 390 13.16 11.36 -7.51
C TYR A 390 13.12 9.90 -7.04
N SER A 391 13.75 9.01 -7.78
CA SER A 391 13.96 7.62 -7.38
C SER A 391 15.45 7.35 -7.32
N ASP A 392 15.95 6.83 -6.21
CA ASP A 392 17.35 6.49 -5.94
C ASP A 392 17.49 5.04 -5.42
N GLN A 393 16.53 4.18 -5.75
CA GLN A 393 16.29 2.91 -5.05
C GLN A 393 16.51 1.66 -5.89
N TYR A 394 16.75 1.79 -7.20
CA TYR A 394 16.92 0.68 -8.11
C TYR A 394 18.39 0.31 -8.33
N THR A 395 19.30 1.28 -8.31
CA THR A 395 20.74 1.04 -8.46
C THR A 395 21.47 1.07 -7.12
N SER A 396 22.70 0.57 -7.12
CA SER A 396 23.57 0.47 -5.93
C SER A 396 24.57 1.62 -5.80
N SER A 397 24.51 2.59 -6.71
CA SER A 397 25.29 3.83 -6.63
C SER A 397 24.53 4.89 -5.83
N SER A 398 25.26 5.83 -5.23
CA SER A 398 24.70 7.01 -4.55
C SER A 398 24.08 8.02 -5.53
N GLU A 399 23.51 7.54 -6.63
CA GLU A 399 23.00 8.33 -7.75
C GLU A 399 21.50 8.17 -7.88
N TYR A 400 20.86 9.15 -8.52
CA TYR A 400 19.43 9.11 -8.78
C TYR A 400 19.17 8.31 -10.06
N ASP A 401 18.30 7.31 -9.98
CA ASP A 401 17.81 6.55 -11.13
C ASP A 401 16.91 7.41 -12.02
N ALA A 402 16.10 8.27 -11.39
CA ALA A 402 15.29 9.23 -12.09
C ALA A 402 14.99 10.46 -11.25
N ILE A 403 14.83 11.60 -11.92
CA ILE A 403 14.39 12.86 -11.31
C ILE A 403 13.20 13.37 -12.12
N THR A 404 12.06 13.54 -11.46
CA THR A 404 10.83 14.09 -12.03
C THR A 404 10.70 15.56 -11.65
N VAL A 405 10.59 16.42 -12.65
CA VAL A 405 10.40 17.88 -12.45
C VAL A 405 9.17 18.37 -13.20
N THR A 406 8.66 19.52 -12.77
CA THR A 406 7.59 20.25 -13.46
C THR A 406 7.88 21.74 -13.52
N HIS A 407 7.44 22.39 -14.60
CA HIS A 407 7.45 23.84 -14.74
C HIS A 407 6.10 24.46 -14.31
N LYS A 408 5.22 23.69 -13.65
CA LYS A 408 3.91 24.14 -13.15
C LYS A 408 3.91 24.45 -11.65
N SER A 409 5.06 24.82 -11.08
CA SER A 409 5.27 25.12 -9.65
C SER A 409 4.15 25.97 -9.03
N LYS A 410 3.77 27.08 -9.68
CA LYS A 410 2.69 27.98 -9.23
C LYS A 410 1.35 27.29 -8.98
N GLN A 411 1.01 26.26 -9.75
CA GLN A 411 -0.25 25.53 -9.57
C GLN A 411 -0.20 24.69 -8.29
N TYR A 412 0.93 24.02 -8.05
CA TYR A 412 1.17 23.24 -6.83
C TYR A 412 1.19 24.12 -5.59
N SER A 413 1.92 25.25 -5.63
CA SER A 413 1.98 26.19 -4.50
C SER A 413 0.60 26.74 -4.13
N LYS A 414 -0.25 27.05 -5.12
CA LYS A 414 -1.62 27.52 -4.87
C LYS A 414 -2.49 26.48 -4.14
N VAL A 415 -2.37 25.21 -4.49
CA VAL A 415 -3.15 24.14 -3.85
C VAL A 415 -2.79 24.00 -2.37
N ILE A 416 -1.51 24.09 -2.03
CA ILE A 416 -1.04 24.06 -0.63
C ILE A 416 -1.48 25.33 0.11
N GLN A 417 -1.37 26.49 -0.54
CA GLN A 417 -1.81 27.77 0.05
C GLN A 417 -3.31 27.76 0.37
N GLU A 418 -4.15 27.26 -0.54
CA GLU A 418 -5.58 27.09 -0.31
C GLU A 418 -5.86 26.10 0.83
N TYR A 419 -5.06 25.03 0.95
CA TYR A 419 -5.14 24.09 2.07
C TYR A 419 -4.86 24.75 3.42
N LEU A 420 -3.75 25.47 3.56
CA LEU A 420 -3.40 26.16 4.80
C LEU A 420 -4.44 27.22 5.17
N LYS A 421 -4.97 27.93 4.16
CA LYS A 421 -6.00 28.96 4.35
C LYS A 421 -7.31 28.39 4.89
N GLU A 422 -7.75 27.22 4.43
CA GLU A 422 -8.94 26.55 4.99
C GLU A 422 -8.78 26.19 6.47
N LYS A 423 -7.55 25.95 6.93
CA LYS A 423 -7.23 25.66 8.34
C LYS A 423 -6.99 26.93 9.17
N GLY A 424 -7.19 28.12 8.59
CA GLY A 424 -7.08 29.40 9.31
C GLY A 424 -5.68 30.01 9.32
N ILE A 425 -4.75 29.47 8.53
CA ILE A 425 -3.36 29.95 8.47
C ILE A 425 -3.12 30.68 7.14
N SER A 426 -2.57 31.88 7.23
CA SER A 426 -2.17 32.66 6.05
C SER A 426 -0.67 32.43 5.79
N ALA A 427 -0.34 31.60 4.82
CA ALA A 427 1.04 31.36 4.38
C ALA A 427 1.37 32.17 3.12
N GLU A 428 2.55 32.78 3.09
CA GLU A 428 3.08 33.46 1.90
C GLU A 428 3.66 32.43 0.91
N LEU A 429 3.94 32.87 -0.32
CA LEU A 429 4.50 31.97 -1.36
C LEU A 429 5.86 31.39 -0.96
N GLU A 430 6.66 32.15 -0.21
CA GLU A 430 7.96 31.70 0.31
C GLU A 430 7.81 30.59 1.36
N ASP A 431 6.79 30.67 2.23
CA ASP A 431 6.52 29.64 3.23
C ASP A 431 6.08 28.34 2.58
N VAL A 432 5.23 28.45 1.55
CA VAL A 432 4.78 27.29 0.76
C VAL A 432 5.96 26.63 0.03
N ALA A 433 6.90 27.42 -0.50
CA ALA A 433 8.11 26.89 -1.13
C ALA A 433 8.97 26.09 -0.12
N LYS A 434 9.16 26.61 1.11
CA LYS A 434 9.87 25.89 2.18
C LYS A 434 9.18 24.57 2.55
N ILE A 435 7.85 24.55 2.60
CA ILE A 435 7.07 23.34 2.87
C ILE A 435 7.27 22.30 1.76
N ILE A 436 7.22 22.73 0.49
CA ILE A 436 7.46 21.84 -0.65
C ILE A 436 8.88 21.27 -0.62
N ASN A 437 9.88 22.12 -0.35
CA ASN A 437 11.27 21.70 -0.21
C ASN A 437 11.44 20.65 0.90
N LEU A 438 10.73 20.81 2.02
CA LEU A 438 10.75 19.83 3.11
C LEU A 438 10.09 18.51 2.72
N PHE A 439 8.96 18.52 2.00
CA PHE A 439 8.37 17.31 1.44
C PHE A 439 9.34 16.62 0.47
N ASN A 440 9.97 17.37 -0.45
CA ASN A 440 10.91 16.82 -1.41
C ASN A 440 12.18 16.27 -0.74
N ALA A 441 12.64 16.87 0.35
CA ALA A 441 13.80 16.40 1.10
C ALA A 441 13.57 15.03 1.76
N ILE A 442 12.31 14.70 2.06
CA ILE A 442 11.95 13.52 2.88
C ILE A 442 11.17 12.48 2.09
N ASN A 443 10.06 12.86 1.44
CA ASN A 443 9.29 11.99 0.55
C ASN A 443 8.38 12.80 -0.39
N GLY A 444 8.76 12.89 -1.67
CA GLY A 444 8.04 13.67 -2.70
C GLY A 444 6.63 13.15 -3.04
N ASP A 445 6.33 11.87 -2.82
CA ASP A 445 5.01 11.30 -3.14
C ASP A 445 3.90 11.84 -2.22
N TRP A 446 4.25 12.26 -1.00
CA TRP A 446 3.30 12.86 -0.06
C TRP A 446 2.70 14.15 -0.64
N LEU A 447 3.53 14.98 -1.27
CA LEU A 447 3.11 16.22 -1.92
C LEU A 447 2.11 15.95 -3.06
N LEU A 448 2.39 14.95 -3.90
CA LEU A 448 1.53 14.59 -5.03
C LEU A 448 0.14 14.11 -4.58
N ARG A 449 0.09 13.28 -3.54
CA ARG A 449 -1.16 12.79 -2.98
C ARG A 449 -1.99 13.92 -2.36
N LEU A 450 -1.34 14.86 -1.67
CA LEU A 450 -2.00 16.06 -1.14
C LEU A 450 -2.68 16.86 -2.26
N VAL A 451 -1.98 17.12 -3.38
CA VAL A 451 -2.54 17.87 -4.51
C VAL A 451 -3.73 17.16 -5.17
N SER A 452 -3.70 15.83 -5.26
CA SER A 452 -4.79 15.05 -5.87
C SER A 452 -6.07 14.93 -5.02
N SER A 453 -5.98 15.18 -3.71
CA SER A 453 -7.06 14.87 -2.75
C SER A 453 -8.21 15.90 -2.70
N LYS A 454 -8.01 17.11 -3.23
CA LYS A 454 -9.01 18.20 -3.21
C LYS A 454 -9.59 18.44 -4.60
N LYS A 455 -10.76 17.84 -4.90
CA LYS A 455 -11.78 18.41 -5.81
C LYS A 455 -13.07 17.59 -5.91
N LEU A 456 -13.73 17.32 -4.77
CA LEU A 456 -15.17 17.07 -4.76
C LEU A 456 -15.86 18.25 -4.08
N ILE A 457 -16.27 19.23 -4.89
CA ILE A 457 -17.08 20.37 -4.46
C ILE A 457 -18.36 19.80 -3.82
N GLY A 458 -18.52 19.95 -2.51
CA GLY A 458 -19.75 19.61 -1.77
C GLY A 458 -19.67 18.48 -0.74
N ALA A 459 -18.52 17.82 -0.52
CA ALA A 459 -18.36 16.80 0.52
C ALA A 459 -17.32 17.21 1.57
N ASN A 460 -17.79 17.71 2.73
CA ASN A 460 -16.96 17.98 3.93
C ASN A 460 -16.51 16.67 4.60
N LYS A 461 -15.72 15.83 3.91
CA LYS A 461 -14.97 14.75 4.55
C LYS A 461 -13.50 14.89 4.18
N GLU A 462 -12.76 15.48 5.11
CA GLU A 462 -11.31 15.57 5.08
C GLU A 462 -10.71 14.17 4.88
N SER A 463 -9.75 14.02 3.97
CA SER A 463 -8.99 12.77 3.90
C SER A 463 -8.03 12.73 5.09
N THR A 464 -8.19 11.74 5.98
CA THR A 464 -7.29 11.48 7.13
C THR A 464 -5.81 11.54 6.74
N PHE A 465 -5.50 11.06 5.53
CA PHE A 465 -4.16 11.09 4.93
C PHE A 465 -3.55 12.51 4.82
N SER A 466 -4.34 13.50 4.38
CA SER A 466 -3.83 14.87 4.20
C SER A 466 -3.43 15.54 5.50
N ARG A 467 -4.14 15.20 6.58
CA ARG A 467 -3.88 15.70 7.92
C ARG A 467 -2.63 15.03 8.50
N GLU A 468 -2.58 13.70 8.45
CA GLU A 468 -1.46 12.90 8.95
C GLU A 468 -0.11 13.32 8.34
N LYS A 469 0.00 13.44 7.01
CA LYS A 469 1.29 13.78 6.36
C LYS A 469 1.77 15.20 6.65
N ILE A 470 0.86 16.13 6.94
CA ILE A 470 1.23 17.49 7.35
C ILE A 470 1.75 17.51 8.79
N SER A 471 1.14 16.71 9.67
CA SER A 471 1.63 16.53 11.05
C SER A 471 3.06 15.96 11.08
N ILE A 472 3.41 15.07 10.16
CA ILE A 472 4.78 14.53 10.04
C ILE A 472 5.78 15.66 9.76
N VAL A 473 5.46 16.58 8.85
CA VAL A 473 6.30 17.74 8.53
C VAL A 473 6.53 18.64 9.75
N ALA A 474 5.49 18.92 10.53
CA ALA A 474 5.59 19.64 11.79
C ALA A 474 6.50 18.90 12.79
N ALA A 475 6.31 17.59 12.92
CA ALA A 475 7.08 16.74 13.81
C ALA A 475 8.57 16.73 13.45
N ILE A 476 8.94 16.74 12.17
CA ILE A 476 10.34 16.78 11.75
C ILE A 476 11.05 18.03 12.27
N LYS A 477 10.46 19.21 12.04
CA LYS A 477 11.04 20.48 12.50
C LYS A 477 11.18 20.52 14.01
N PHE A 478 10.15 20.07 14.72
CA PHE A 478 10.17 19.99 16.17
C PHE A 478 11.25 19.02 16.68
N MET A 479 11.32 17.81 16.13
CA MET A 479 12.29 16.80 16.56
C MET A 479 13.73 17.21 16.24
N LEU A 480 14.00 17.87 15.12
CA LEU A 480 15.32 18.46 14.84
C LEU A 480 15.69 19.53 15.88
N ALA A 481 14.75 20.36 16.30
CA ALA A 481 14.97 21.35 17.34
C ALA A 481 15.16 20.72 18.74
N PHE A 482 14.41 19.65 19.03
CA PHE A 482 14.43 18.91 20.30
C PHE A 482 15.72 18.08 20.47
N LEU A 483 16.14 17.38 19.43
CA LEU A 483 17.33 16.51 19.42
C LEU A 483 18.64 17.28 19.22
N ARG A 484 18.59 18.61 19.05
CA ARG A 484 19.77 19.43 18.75
C ARG A 484 20.85 19.28 19.83
N HIS A 485 22.07 18.96 19.42
CA HIS A 485 23.23 18.78 20.29
C HIS A 485 24.51 19.30 19.61
N PRO A 486 25.48 19.88 20.34
CA PRO A 486 26.74 20.35 19.74
C PRO A 486 27.56 19.22 19.10
N ASP A 487 27.53 18.02 19.69
CA ASP A 487 28.39 16.90 19.28
C ASP A 487 27.72 15.92 18.31
N ILE A 488 26.42 16.09 18.02
CA ILE A 488 25.63 15.16 17.22
C ILE A 488 24.92 15.90 16.09
N VAL A 489 25.05 15.39 14.87
CA VAL A 489 24.26 15.85 13.71
C VAL A 489 23.14 14.84 13.46
N TRP A 490 21.89 15.32 13.42
CA TRP A 490 20.70 14.48 13.23
C TRP A 490 20.11 14.63 11.83
N ILE A 491 19.84 13.49 11.19
CA ILE A 491 19.27 13.42 9.85
C ILE A 491 17.93 12.66 9.92
N PRO A 492 16.81 13.28 9.51
CA PRO A 492 15.53 12.59 9.39
C PRO A 492 15.47 11.76 8.10
N ILE A 493 14.93 10.55 8.19
CA ILE A 493 14.71 9.64 7.07
C ILE A 493 13.29 9.07 7.16
N SER A 494 12.58 8.99 6.04
CA SER A 494 11.25 8.37 5.99
C SER A 494 11.36 6.84 6.12
N LEU A 495 10.68 6.26 7.11
CA LEU A 495 10.61 4.80 7.26
C LEU A 495 9.73 4.15 6.17
N GLU A 496 8.72 4.87 5.67
CA GLU A 496 7.92 4.48 4.51
C GLU A 496 8.80 4.21 3.28
N GLU A 497 9.77 5.10 3.04
CA GLU A 497 10.74 4.98 1.94
C GLU A 497 11.79 3.88 2.21
N MET A 498 12.33 3.82 3.43
CA MET A 498 13.41 2.90 3.80
C MET A 498 12.95 1.44 3.94
N LEU A 499 11.90 1.18 4.72
CA LEU A 499 11.45 -0.17 5.09
C LEU A 499 10.42 -0.76 4.11
N ARG A 500 9.83 0.06 3.23
CA ARG A 500 8.82 -0.34 2.24
C ARG A 500 7.66 -1.12 2.87
N VAL A 501 7.17 -0.66 4.02
CA VAL A 501 6.07 -1.30 4.79
C VAL A 501 4.71 -1.04 4.13
N SER A 502 4.55 0.11 3.45
CA SER A 502 3.38 0.43 2.64
C SER A 502 3.63 -0.01 1.19
N GLY A 503 2.73 -0.79 0.59
CA GLY A 503 2.79 -1.17 -0.85
C GLY A 503 2.53 0.01 -1.81
N GLY A 504 2.86 1.24 -1.41
CA GLY A 504 2.40 2.49 -1.98
C GLY A 504 3.04 2.92 -3.30
N ALA A 505 4.10 2.24 -3.75
CA ALA A 505 4.87 2.58 -4.95
C ALA A 505 4.81 1.52 -6.06
N GLY A 506 3.83 0.62 -6.06
CA GLY A 506 3.73 -0.46 -7.07
C GLY A 506 4.87 -1.51 -7.02
N LEU A 507 5.83 -1.31 -6.11
CA LEU A 507 6.95 -2.20 -5.81
C LEU A 507 6.57 -3.18 -4.71
N SER A 508 6.94 -4.45 -4.90
CA SER A 508 6.69 -5.48 -3.89
C SER A 508 7.53 -5.21 -2.63
N SER A 509 6.97 -5.52 -1.45
CA SER A 509 7.68 -5.48 -0.16
C SER A 509 8.87 -6.47 -0.08
N ALA A 510 9.13 -7.25 -1.13
CA ALA A 510 10.20 -8.24 -1.20
C ALA A 510 11.47 -7.76 -1.95
N ASP A 511 11.41 -6.64 -2.70
CA ASP A 511 12.47 -6.29 -3.66
C ASP A 511 13.58 -5.36 -3.11
N GLY A 512 13.42 -4.76 -1.92
CA GLY A 512 14.38 -3.77 -1.37
C GLY A 512 15.37 -4.35 -0.37
N ILE A 513 16.64 -3.91 -0.34
CA ILE A 513 17.66 -4.43 0.61
C ILE A 513 17.27 -4.20 2.06
N LEU A 514 16.81 -2.99 2.36
CA LEU A 514 16.31 -2.63 3.69
C LEU A 514 14.82 -2.95 3.86
N SER A 515 14.22 -3.73 2.94
CA SER A 515 12.82 -4.07 3.09
C SER A 515 12.62 -4.85 4.38
N TYR A 516 11.47 -4.63 5.00
CA TYR A 516 11.03 -5.32 6.21
C TYR A 516 11.34 -6.83 6.22
N LYS A 517 11.14 -7.49 5.07
CA LYS A 517 11.40 -8.93 4.90
C LYS A 517 12.89 -9.28 4.86
N ASN A 518 13.70 -8.45 4.20
CA ASN A 518 15.13 -8.71 3.98
C ASN A 518 16.00 -8.35 5.20
N LEU A 519 15.52 -7.43 6.05
CA LEU A 519 16.14 -7.12 7.34
C LEU A 519 15.75 -8.08 8.46
N GLY A 520 14.85 -9.04 8.21
CA GLY A 520 14.49 -10.06 9.19
C GLY A 520 13.56 -9.56 10.30
N PHE A 521 12.84 -8.44 10.11
CA PHE A 521 11.87 -7.97 11.09
C PHE A 521 10.79 -9.04 11.31
N GLU A 522 10.51 -9.37 12.57
CA GLU A 522 9.41 -10.28 12.92
C GLU A 522 8.06 -9.67 12.53
N LYS A 523 7.15 -10.46 11.92
CA LYS A 523 5.79 -10.07 11.47
C LYS A 523 4.95 -9.46 12.61
N GLY A 524 5.13 -8.17 12.88
CA GLY A 524 4.52 -7.36 13.91
C GLY A 524 4.32 -5.90 13.46
N PRO A 525 3.62 -5.07 14.26
CA PRO A 525 3.35 -3.68 13.92
C PRO A 525 4.66 -2.88 13.94
N THR A 526 5.05 -2.27 12.81
CA THR A 526 6.22 -1.37 12.71
C THR A 526 5.77 0.05 12.39
N SER A 527 6.64 1.00 12.70
CA SER A 527 6.50 2.41 12.35
C SER A 527 6.86 2.61 10.88
N ASP A 528 6.04 3.38 10.17
CA ASP A 528 6.27 3.82 8.79
C ASP A 528 6.55 5.33 8.68
N ASP A 529 6.62 6.05 9.81
CA ASP A 529 6.78 7.50 9.84
C ASP A 529 8.23 7.95 9.64
N LEU A 530 9.03 8.01 10.71
CA LEU A 530 10.35 8.66 10.69
C LEU A 530 11.42 7.87 11.46
N LEU A 531 12.65 7.95 10.96
CA LEU A 531 13.86 7.52 11.63
C LEU A 531 14.84 8.69 11.67
N PHE A 532 15.23 9.11 12.87
CA PHE A 532 16.33 10.05 13.05
C PHE A 532 17.62 9.28 13.25
N ILE A 533 18.61 9.54 12.39
CA ILE A 533 19.95 8.98 12.55
C ILE A 533 20.86 10.07 13.09
N GLY A 534 21.50 9.83 14.23
CA GLY A 534 22.43 10.75 14.88
C GLY A 534 23.87 10.32 14.68
N LEU A 535 24.73 11.21 14.19
CA LEU A 535 26.18 10.96 14.09
C LEU A 535 26.92 11.77 15.16
N ASN A 536 27.54 11.06 16.12
CA ASN A 536 28.45 11.69 17.08
C ASN A 536 29.85 11.84 16.48
N HIS A 537 30.33 13.07 16.42
CA HIS A 537 31.61 13.41 15.78
C HIS A 537 32.75 13.76 16.74
N VAL A 538 32.48 13.79 18.04
CA VAL A 538 33.45 14.21 19.07
C VAL A 538 34.03 13.01 19.83
N SER A 539 33.38 11.85 19.78
CA SER A 539 33.89 10.61 20.39
C SER A 539 35.14 10.05 19.68
N ASP A 540 36.02 9.37 20.44
CA ASP A 540 37.25 8.71 19.94
C ASP A 540 36.98 7.75 18.75
N GLN A 541 35.77 7.17 18.73
CA GLN A 541 35.25 6.35 17.63
C GLN A 541 33.90 6.91 17.19
N ILE A 542 33.63 6.95 15.88
CA ILE A 542 32.37 7.47 15.32
C ILE A 542 31.21 6.60 15.81
N LYS A 543 30.23 7.21 16.46
CA LYS A 543 29.01 6.54 16.93
C LYS A 543 27.81 6.96 16.09
N ILE A 544 27.01 5.98 15.69
CA ILE A 544 25.73 6.15 14.99
C ILE A 544 24.60 5.74 15.93
N TYR A 545 23.62 6.62 16.07
CA TYR A 545 22.40 6.40 16.85
C TYR A 545 21.20 6.26 15.92
N LEU A 546 20.35 5.28 16.17
CA LEU A 546 19.10 5.07 15.44
C LEU A 546 17.93 5.40 16.37
N TYR A 547 17.12 6.39 16.02
CA TYR A 547 16.03 6.88 16.86
C TYR A 547 14.71 6.91 16.07
N PRO A 548 13.89 5.83 16.13
CA PRO A 548 12.61 5.77 15.44
C PRO A 548 11.57 6.66 16.13
N THR A 549 10.76 7.34 15.32
CA THR A 549 9.76 8.30 15.78
C THR A 549 8.41 8.10 15.05
N GLU A 550 7.36 7.83 15.81
CA GLU A 550 5.97 7.72 15.32
C GLU A 550 5.19 9.01 15.61
N VAL A 551 4.35 9.45 14.66
CA VAL A 551 3.55 10.68 14.77
C VAL A 551 2.06 10.35 14.79
N LYS A 552 1.31 10.95 15.71
CA LYS A 552 -0.16 10.81 15.81
C LYS A 552 -0.85 12.17 15.98
N THR A 553 -1.90 12.43 15.21
CA THR A 553 -2.69 13.68 15.26
C THR A 553 -4.17 13.40 15.49
N GLY A 554 -4.82 14.18 16.37
CA GLY A 554 -6.27 14.16 16.60
C GLY A 554 -6.71 13.74 18.00
N ILE A 555 -7.86 13.08 18.09
CA ILE A 555 -8.49 12.68 19.37
C ILE A 555 -7.60 11.68 20.13
N ASN A 556 -6.78 10.91 19.40
CA ASN A 556 -5.70 10.05 19.94
C ASN A 556 -6.14 9.21 21.15
N ALA A 557 -7.20 8.39 20.95
CA ALA A 557 -7.68 7.44 21.94
C ALA A 557 -6.55 6.49 22.42
N ASN A 558 -6.66 6.01 23.66
CA ASN A 558 -5.61 5.23 24.33
C ASN A 558 -5.13 4.02 23.51
N ASP A 559 -6.04 3.30 22.84
CA ASP A 559 -5.69 2.16 21.97
C ASP A 559 -4.78 2.54 20.80
N VAL A 560 -4.97 3.74 20.23
CA VAL A 560 -4.18 4.24 19.10
C VAL A 560 -2.75 4.58 19.56
N ILE A 561 -2.62 5.14 20.76
CA ILE A 561 -1.33 5.50 21.34
C ILE A 561 -0.57 4.25 21.81
N LYS A 562 -1.25 3.27 22.41
CA LYS A 562 -0.66 1.96 22.74
C LYS A 562 -0.12 1.24 21.51
N LYS A 563 -0.85 1.30 20.40
CA LYS A 563 -0.37 0.78 19.11
C LYS A 563 0.87 1.53 18.61
N ALA A 564 0.93 2.85 18.76
CA ALA A 564 2.09 3.65 18.40
C ALA A 564 3.35 3.27 19.21
N PHE A 565 3.21 3.00 20.52
CA PHE A 565 4.32 2.50 21.35
C PHE A 565 4.81 1.12 20.86
N GLN A 566 3.89 0.20 20.58
CA GLN A 566 4.23 -1.11 20.02
C GLN A 566 4.98 -0.98 18.68
N GLN A 567 4.54 -0.07 17.81
CA GLN A 567 5.20 0.21 16.53
C GLN A 567 6.63 0.70 16.70
N VAL A 568 6.87 1.67 17.60
CA VAL A 568 8.21 2.22 17.86
C VAL A 568 9.11 1.17 18.50
N SER A 569 8.63 0.43 19.52
CA SER A 569 9.40 -0.62 20.19
C SER A 569 9.83 -1.73 19.23
N ALA A 570 8.89 -2.24 18.41
CA ALA A 570 9.19 -3.26 17.42
C ALA A 570 10.17 -2.75 16.34
N THR A 571 10.05 -1.48 15.96
CA THR A 571 10.96 -0.87 14.97
C THR A 571 12.36 -0.68 15.53
N ALA A 572 12.49 -0.19 16.76
CA ALA A 572 13.77 -0.02 17.44
C ALA A 572 14.48 -1.37 17.61
N THR A 573 13.76 -2.39 18.06
CA THR A 573 14.29 -3.75 18.23
C THR A 573 14.70 -4.36 16.88
N GLY A 574 13.84 -4.28 15.86
CA GLY A 574 14.16 -4.80 14.53
C GLY A 574 15.36 -4.11 13.88
N LEU A 575 15.51 -2.78 14.03
CA LEU A 575 16.70 -2.07 13.57
C LEU A 575 17.96 -2.48 14.34
N GLN A 576 17.85 -2.66 15.65
CA GLN A 576 18.96 -3.10 16.49
C GLN A 576 19.42 -4.51 16.11
N GLU A 577 18.51 -5.46 15.92
CA GLU A 577 18.84 -6.83 15.49
C GLU A 577 19.40 -6.87 14.07
N ALA A 578 18.81 -6.10 13.15
CA ALA A 578 19.23 -6.06 11.75
C ALA A 578 20.57 -5.34 11.54
N MET A 579 20.89 -4.37 12.39
CA MET A 579 22.08 -3.52 12.21
C MET A 579 23.15 -3.75 13.27
N ASN A 580 22.88 -4.38 14.42
CA ASN A 580 23.87 -4.66 15.45
C ASN A 580 23.69 -6.05 16.10
N PRO A 581 23.81 -7.15 15.32
CA PRO A 581 23.67 -8.52 15.83
C PRO A 581 24.90 -8.98 16.64
N GLU A 582 24.84 -10.18 17.23
CA GLU A 582 25.97 -10.79 17.96
C GLU A 582 27.29 -10.78 17.16
N GLU A 583 28.44 -10.67 17.84
CA GLU A 583 29.77 -10.41 17.24
C GLU A 583 30.16 -11.37 16.11
N ASP A 584 29.75 -12.64 16.18
CA ASP A 584 30.02 -13.68 15.18
C ASP A 584 29.24 -13.51 13.86
N ILE A 585 28.19 -12.69 13.86
CA ILE A 585 27.28 -12.45 12.73
C ILE A 585 27.51 -11.05 12.15
N THR A 586 27.82 -10.07 13.00
CA THR A 586 28.09 -8.67 12.64
C THR A 586 29.14 -8.53 11.52
N ASN A 587 30.16 -9.39 11.49
CA ASN A 587 31.26 -9.29 10.53
C ASN A 587 30.98 -9.94 9.15
N THR A 588 29.76 -10.41 8.90
CA THR A 588 29.42 -11.08 7.64
C THR A 588 29.06 -10.10 6.53
N ILE A 589 29.37 -10.47 5.28
CA ILE A 589 29.19 -9.59 4.11
C ILE A 589 27.76 -9.06 3.97
N MET A 590 26.75 -9.86 4.34
CA MET A 590 25.34 -9.46 4.31
C MET A 590 25.08 -8.21 5.16
N TYR A 591 25.51 -8.22 6.43
CA TYR A 591 25.28 -7.11 7.35
C TYR A 591 26.14 -5.89 7.00
N LYS A 592 27.39 -6.10 6.56
CA LYS A 592 28.24 -5.01 6.06
C LYS A 592 27.60 -4.27 4.89
N VAL A 593 27.02 -5.01 3.94
CA VAL A 593 26.33 -4.41 2.78
C VAL A 593 25.05 -3.70 3.21
N ASN A 594 24.26 -4.27 4.12
CA ASN A 594 23.05 -3.61 4.65
C ASN A 594 23.37 -2.30 5.38
N ARG A 595 24.37 -2.34 6.27
CA ARG A 595 24.88 -1.17 6.99
C ARG A 595 25.44 -0.12 6.04
N ASN A 596 26.24 -0.54 5.07
CA ASN A 596 26.79 0.36 4.05
C ASN A 596 25.69 1.06 3.26
N PHE A 597 24.64 0.32 2.88
CA PHE A 597 23.49 0.89 2.19
C PHE A 597 22.71 1.89 3.06
N LEU A 598 22.53 1.61 4.36
CA LEU A 598 21.95 2.58 5.30
C LEU A 598 22.79 3.86 5.39
N MET A 599 24.12 3.75 5.42
CA MET A 599 25.00 4.91 5.46
C MET A 599 25.03 5.68 4.13
N GLN A 600 24.91 5.00 3.00
CA GLN A 600 24.72 5.66 1.70
C GLN A 600 23.40 6.45 1.70
N LEU A 601 22.31 5.86 2.19
CA LEU A 601 21.03 6.56 2.36
C LEU A 601 21.17 7.77 3.28
N LEU A 602 21.90 7.66 4.39
CA LEU A 602 22.19 8.78 5.29
C LEU A 602 22.96 9.91 4.58
N VAL A 603 23.99 9.59 3.79
CA VAL A 603 24.76 10.58 3.03
C VAL A 603 23.88 11.27 1.99
N THR A 604 23.06 10.50 1.26
CA THR A 604 22.12 11.03 0.28
C THR A 604 21.06 11.92 0.94
N SER A 605 20.48 11.49 2.07
CA SER A 605 19.53 12.30 2.86
C SER A 605 20.17 13.56 3.43
N CYS A 606 21.39 13.48 3.93
CA CYS A 606 22.14 14.67 4.37
C CYS A 606 22.36 15.66 3.22
N LYS A 607 22.69 15.17 2.02
CA LYS A 607 22.79 16.02 0.83
C LYS A 607 21.45 16.69 0.53
N LYS A 608 20.34 15.95 0.56
CA LYS A 608 18.97 16.49 0.39
C LYS A 608 18.66 17.60 1.40
N MET A 609 18.94 17.39 2.69
CA MET A 609 18.72 18.41 3.73
C MET A 609 19.50 19.70 3.46
N LYS A 610 20.73 19.59 2.96
CA LYS A 610 21.56 20.74 2.54
C LYS A 610 20.98 21.45 1.31
N VAL A 611 20.62 20.71 0.25
CA VAL A 611 20.09 21.30 -1.00
C VAL A 611 18.79 22.07 -0.76
N TYR A 612 17.91 21.50 0.07
CA TYR A 612 16.56 22.06 0.31
C TYR A 612 16.50 23.04 1.49
N HIS A 613 17.62 23.34 2.14
CA HIS A 613 17.70 24.26 3.28
C HIS A 613 16.71 23.91 4.41
N VAL A 614 16.62 22.62 4.77
CA VAL A 614 15.66 22.13 5.78
C VAL A 614 16.00 22.62 7.19
N ASP A 615 17.27 22.60 7.54
CA ASP A 615 17.81 23.13 8.79
C ASP A 615 19.23 23.64 8.56
N ASP A 616 19.35 24.96 8.36
CA ASP A 616 20.64 25.63 8.16
C ASP A 616 21.43 25.80 9.48
N SER A 617 20.83 25.45 10.62
CA SER A 617 21.46 25.58 11.93
C SER A 617 22.47 24.46 12.24
N GLN A 618 22.39 23.35 11.50
CA GLN A 618 23.31 22.22 11.57
C GLN A 618 24.35 22.28 10.45
N ASN A 619 25.58 21.85 10.74
CA ASN A 619 26.64 21.77 9.73
C ASN A 619 26.65 20.40 9.03
N TRP A 620 25.96 20.31 7.91
CA TRP A 620 25.88 19.11 7.07
C TRP A 620 27.23 18.67 6.48
N GLU A 621 28.20 19.57 6.33
CA GLU A 621 29.53 19.28 5.73
C GLU A 621 30.36 18.34 6.60
N ILE A 622 30.07 18.27 7.90
CA ILE A 622 30.67 17.31 8.81
C ILE A 622 30.46 15.88 8.28
N ILE A 623 29.26 15.57 7.81
CA ILE A 623 28.93 14.24 7.29
C ILE A 623 29.43 14.09 5.85
N LEU A 624 29.13 15.07 5.00
CA LEU A 624 29.38 15.00 3.55
C LEU A 624 30.88 14.98 3.20
N ASP A 625 31.72 15.69 3.96
CA ASP A 625 33.14 15.86 3.64
C ASP A 625 34.07 15.18 4.65
N LYS A 626 33.83 15.34 5.96
CA LYS A 626 34.76 14.86 6.99
C LYS A 626 34.59 13.36 7.27
N PHE A 627 33.37 12.87 7.44
CA PHE A 627 33.12 11.47 7.85
C PHE A 627 32.66 10.53 6.74
N ARG A 628 32.38 11.05 5.53
CA ARG A 628 31.92 10.24 4.39
C ARG A 628 32.81 9.03 4.10
N LEU A 629 34.13 9.18 4.14
CA LEU A 629 35.08 8.07 3.92
C LEU A 629 34.87 6.94 4.95
N ALA A 630 34.76 7.29 6.23
CA ALA A 630 34.57 6.33 7.31
C ALA A 630 33.21 5.62 7.20
N LEU A 631 32.14 6.37 6.91
CA LEU A 631 30.78 5.85 6.76
C LEU A 631 30.67 4.86 5.59
N LEU A 632 31.27 5.18 4.43
CA LEU A 632 31.27 4.30 3.26
C LEU A 632 32.11 3.03 3.43
N ASN A 633 32.94 2.95 4.47
CA ASN A 633 33.83 1.81 4.72
C ASN A 633 33.56 1.11 6.06
N GLU A 634 32.41 1.39 6.69
CA GLU A 634 31.99 0.77 7.96
C GLU A 634 32.96 1.01 9.14
N GLU A 635 33.58 2.19 9.17
CA GLU A 635 34.50 2.60 10.24
C GLU A 635 33.76 3.37 11.35
N TYR A 636 32.67 2.77 11.86
CA TYR A 636 31.83 3.34 12.92
C TYR A 636 31.21 2.22 13.77
N ILE A 637 30.63 2.59 14.91
CA ILE A 637 29.82 1.68 15.74
C ILE A 637 28.39 2.18 15.84
N ILE A 638 27.44 1.25 15.86
CA ILE A 638 26.05 1.56 16.21
C ILE A 638 25.94 1.44 17.71
N SER A 639 25.63 2.55 18.36
CA SER A 639 25.63 2.68 19.81
C SER A 639 24.20 2.90 20.32
N THR A 640 23.92 2.35 21.49
CA THR A 640 22.64 2.52 22.20
C THR A 640 22.80 3.42 23.42
N ASP A 641 23.99 4.00 23.64
CA ASP A 641 24.34 4.69 24.88
C ASP A 641 23.41 5.90 25.16
N ILE A 642 22.91 6.55 24.10
CA ILE A 642 21.99 7.69 24.19
C ILE A 642 20.59 7.31 24.71
N GLN A 643 20.25 6.01 24.72
CA GLN A 643 18.96 5.53 25.22
C GLN A 643 18.77 5.82 26.71
N GLU A 644 19.87 5.95 27.46
CA GLU A 644 19.90 6.40 28.87
C GLU A 644 19.27 7.80 29.06
N ILE A 645 19.27 8.64 28.02
CA ILE A 645 18.74 10.02 28.08
C ILE A 645 17.44 10.17 27.29
N LEU A 646 17.38 9.59 26.09
CA LEU A 646 16.29 9.83 25.13
C LEU A 646 15.32 8.64 25.00
N GLY A 647 15.61 7.52 25.67
CA GLY A 647 14.85 6.28 25.51
C GLY A 647 15.14 5.55 24.19
N ARG A 648 14.40 4.46 23.94
CA ARG A 648 14.59 3.60 22.74
C ARG A 648 14.03 4.19 21.44
N GLY A 649 13.20 5.24 21.54
CA GLY A 649 12.55 5.93 20.44
C GLY A 649 11.54 6.94 20.97
N SER A 650 10.72 7.54 20.10
CA SER A 650 9.70 8.51 20.52
C SER A 650 8.33 8.34 19.87
N VAL A 651 7.26 8.64 20.61
CA VAL A 651 5.91 8.84 20.07
C VAL A 651 5.54 10.31 20.25
N LEU A 652 5.30 11.01 19.14
CA LEU A 652 4.89 12.42 19.14
C LEU A 652 3.40 12.53 18.84
N SER A 653 2.63 13.11 19.75
CA SER A 653 1.17 13.16 19.71
C SER A 653 0.64 14.60 19.74
N PHE A 654 0.02 15.05 18.64
CA PHE A 654 -0.73 16.31 18.57
C PHE A 654 -2.18 16.08 19.03
N ARG A 655 -2.56 16.65 20.19
CA ARG A 655 -3.85 16.43 20.87
C ARG A 655 -4.71 17.70 20.96
N GLN A 656 -6.03 17.55 20.86
CA GLN A 656 -6.99 18.67 20.94
C GLN A 656 -7.20 19.21 22.35
N SER A 657 -7.10 18.35 23.37
CA SER A 657 -7.47 18.64 24.76
C SER A 657 -6.28 19.04 25.65
N LEU A 658 -5.08 19.23 25.08
CA LEU A 658 -3.87 19.53 25.83
C LEU A 658 -3.60 21.04 25.88
N ALA A 659 -3.32 21.58 27.06
CA ALA A 659 -3.08 23.03 27.26
C ALA A 659 -1.61 23.44 27.07
N SER A 660 -0.65 22.54 27.27
CA SER A 660 0.79 22.81 27.20
C SER A 660 1.57 21.56 26.76
N ARG A 661 2.80 21.75 26.26
CA ARG A 661 3.69 20.66 25.84
C ARG A 661 4.14 19.84 27.06
N LYS A 662 4.19 18.52 26.92
CA LYS A 662 4.64 17.58 27.97
C LYS A 662 5.52 16.47 27.37
N THR A 663 6.47 15.97 28.16
CA THR A 663 7.29 14.81 27.79
C THR A 663 7.34 13.84 28.96
N SER A 664 7.27 12.54 28.67
CA SER A 664 7.32 11.49 29.70
C SER A 664 7.83 10.18 29.11
N PHE A 665 8.48 9.34 29.90
CA PHE A 665 8.88 8.00 29.46
C PHE A 665 7.78 6.99 29.79
N LYS A 666 7.27 6.30 28.78
CA LYS A 666 6.21 5.29 28.89
C LYS A 666 6.57 4.06 28.09
N GLU A 667 6.05 2.89 28.49
CA GLU A 667 6.14 1.57 27.82
C GLU A 667 7.49 1.28 27.11
N ASP A 668 8.32 0.39 27.65
CA ASP A 668 9.64 0.04 27.04
C ASP A 668 10.59 1.25 26.90
N THR A 669 10.52 2.21 27.83
CA THR A 669 11.35 3.42 27.88
C THR A 669 11.27 4.27 26.61
N ILE A 670 10.08 4.37 26.00
CA ILE A 670 9.84 5.23 24.84
C ILE A 670 9.49 6.64 25.32
N ASN A 671 10.08 7.65 24.66
CA ASN A 671 9.79 9.04 24.97
C ASN A 671 8.45 9.47 24.36
N PHE A 672 7.47 9.79 25.19
CA PHE A 672 6.16 10.25 24.79
C PHE A 672 6.08 11.77 24.86
N ILE A 673 5.97 12.41 23.70
CA ILE A 673 5.93 13.87 23.54
C ILE A 673 4.51 14.27 23.16
N GLU A 674 3.84 15.00 24.04
CA GLU A 674 2.47 15.46 23.84
C GLU A 674 2.45 16.97 23.55
N MET A 675 1.78 17.35 22.46
CA MET A 675 1.69 18.74 22.00
C MET A 675 0.23 19.13 21.70
N PRO A 676 -0.16 20.40 21.91
CA PRO A 676 -1.45 20.90 21.43
C PRO A 676 -1.55 20.83 19.89
N GLU A 677 -2.72 20.49 19.35
CA GLU A 677 -2.94 20.45 17.88
C GLU A 677 -2.71 21.82 17.21
N LYS A 678 -2.92 22.93 17.93
CA LYS A 678 -2.67 24.27 17.38
C LYS A 678 -1.19 24.50 17.07
N ASP A 679 -0.27 23.94 17.87
CA ASP A 679 1.17 24.07 17.66
C ASP A 679 1.60 23.40 16.35
N GLU A 680 0.88 22.37 15.87
CA GLU A 680 1.20 21.65 14.62
C GLU A 680 1.39 22.62 13.45
N PHE A 681 0.49 23.60 13.32
CA PHE A 681 0.50 24.54 12.22
C PHE A 681 1.54 25.67 12.38
N ASP A 682 1.75 26.13 13.61
CA ASP A 682 2.75 27.15 13.92
C ASP A 682 4.18 26.60 13.71
N LEU A 683 4.42 25.34 14.03
CA LEU A 683 5.69 24.64 13.81
C LEU A 683 6.04 24.50 12.32
N ILE A 684 5.03 24.30 11.46
CA ILE A 684 5.26 24.17 10.01
C ILE A 684 5.81 25.45 9.41
N LEU A 685 5.38 26.63 9.91
CA LEU A 685 5.86 27.91 9.42
C LEU A 685 7.18 28.35 10.06
N SER A 686 7.38 28.00 11.33
CA SER A 686 8.57 28.37 12.10
C SER A 686 9.85 27.68 11.58
N SER A 687 11.00 28.33 11.75
CA SER A 687 12.31 27.71 11.49
C SER A 687 12.75 26.83 12.67
N VAL A 688 13.69 25.90 12.43
CA VAL A 688 14.22 25.03 13.49
C VAL A 688 14.90 25.83 14.60
N ASP A 689 15.59 26.93 14.27
CA ASP A 689 16.18 27.84 15.26
C ASP A 689 15.13 28.55 16.13
N GLU A 690 14.03 29.01 15.53
CA GLU A 690 12.92 29.63 16.26
C GLU A 690 12.26 28.64 17.22
N ILE A 691 12.02 27.41 16.77
CA ILE A 691 11.45 26.34 17.60
C ILE A 691 12.41 25.99 18.74
N HIS A 692 13.71 25.90 18.46
CA HIS A 692 14.72 25.63 19.49
C HIS A 692 14.79 26.76 20.53
N ALA A 693 14.69 28.01 20.10
CA ALA A 693 14.64 29.16 21.01
C ALA A 693 13.35 29.16 21.85
N ASP A 694 12.20 28.78 21.28
CA ASP A 694 10.94 28.61 22.00
C ASP A 694 11.06 27.51 23.08
N ILE A 695 11.64 26.35 22.74
CA ILE A 695 11.92 25.27 23.72
C ILE A 695 12.82 25.77 24.86
N GLN A 696 13.87 26.56 24.56
CA GLN A 696 14.77 27.13 25.58
C GLN A 696 14.09 28.18 26.48
N ASN A 697 13.18 28.99 25.91
CA ASN A 697 12.51 30.06 26.64
C ASN A 697 11.33 29.54 27.47
N ALA A 698 10.68 28.47 27.02
CA ALA A 698 9.57 27.79 27.69
C ALA A 698 10.02 26.87 28.85
N LYS A 699 10.94 27.33 29.71
CA LYS A 699 11.49 26.59 30.88
C LYS A 699 10.47 26.06 31.91
N ASN A 700 9.18 26.26 31.68
CA ASN A 700 8.07 25.81 32.54
C ASN A 700 7.33 24.55 32.02
N ASN A 701 7.71 24.00 30.85
CA ASN A 701 6.96 22.91 30.19
C ASN A 701 7.74 21.57 30.19
N ASP A 702 8.27 21.08 31.31
CA ASP A 702 8.85 19.71 31.53
C ASP A 702 9.79 19.09 30.44
N LEU A 703 10.16 19.81 29.37
CA LEU A 703 10.88 19.30 28.21
C LEU A 703 12.39 19.24 28.49
N LEU A 704 13.01 18.11 28.13
CA LEU A 704 14.45 17.91 28.23
C LEU A 704 15.19 18.81 27.23
N LEU A 705 16.13 19.63 27.71
CA LEU A 705 17.08 20.37 26.88
C LEU A 705 18.27 19.46 26.55
N PHE A 706 18.12 18.62 25.53
CA PHE A 706 19.15 17.64 25.16
C PHE A 706 20.53 18.26 24.93
N LYS A 707 20.58 19.48 24.38
CA LYS A 707 21.81 20.28 24.19
C LYS A 707 22.67 20.46 25.46
N GLU A 708 22.06 20.43 26.65
CA GLU A 708 22.75 20.63 27.94
C GLU A 708 23.20 19.31 28.59
N CYS A 709 22.79 18.16 28.02
CA CYS A 709 23.16 16.85 28.51
C CYS A 709 24.60 16.48 28.11
N LYS A 710 25.32 15.81 29.01
CA LYS A 710 26.65 15.27 28.69
C LYS A 710 26.50 13.92 28.02
N VAL A 711 26.97 13.80 26.79
CA VAL A 711 26.97 12.53 26.02
C VAL A 711 28.26 11.74 26.25
N GLU A 712 29.29 12.37 26.83
CA GLU A 712 30.55 11.75 27.21
C GLU A 712 30.36 10.90 28.49
N ASN A 713 30.57 9.57 28.39
CA ASN A 713 30.47 8.54 29.45
C ASN A 713 29.11 7.86 29.68
N LEU A 714 28.16 7.95 28.74
CA LEU A 714 26.94 7.15 28.81
C LEU A 714 27.22 5.67 28.61
N THR A 715 26.48 4.83 29.33
CA THR A 715 26.59 3.36 29.26
C THR A 715 25.43 2.73 28.49
N GLY A 716 24.35 3.49 28.27
CA GLY A 716 23.11 2.97 27.69
C GLY A 716 22.26 2.21 28.70
N ASP A 717 22.56 2.38 30.00
CA ASP A 717 21.78 1.76 31.07
C ASP A 717 20.46 2.53 31.26
N ILE A 718 19.37 1.90 30.83
CA ILE A 718 18.02 2.46 30.93
C ILE A 718 17.39 2.30 32.33
N THR A 719 18.09 1.69 33.30
CA THR A 719 17.53 1.42 34.64
C THR A 719 17.30 2.67 35.49
N GLU A 720 17.97 3.78 35.18
CA GLU A 720 17.75 5.08 35.86
C GLU A 720 16.52 5.84 35.31
N ILE A 721 15.97 5.43 34.16
CA ILE A 721 14.77 6.05 33.57
C ILE A 721 13.52 5.56 34.31
N ILE A 722 12.80 6.48 34.96
CA ILE A 722 11.50 6.18 35.57
C ILE A 722 10.46 6.02 34.46
N SER A 723 10.30 4.80 33.96
CA SER A 723 9.24 4.44 33.02
C SER A 723 7.95 4.09 33.77
N THR A 724 6.86 4.79 33.47
CA THR A 724 5.51 4.43 33.97
C THR A 724 4.77 3.55 32.96
N GLU A 725 4.05 2.54 33.42
CA GLU A 725 3.06 1.83 32.58
C GLU A 725 1.97 2.81 32.14
N PHE A 726 1.47 2.67 30.92
CA PHE A 726 0.37 3.51 30.44
C PHE A 726 -0.94 3.08 31.13
N GLU A 727 -1.25 3.68 32.28
CA GLU A 727 -2.47 3.40 33.04
C GLU A 727 -3.72 4.05 32.39
N GLU A 728 -4.80 3.26 32.28
CA GLU A 728 -6.15 3.74 32.01
C GLU A 728 -6.64 4.59 33.18
N SER A 729 -6.42 5.90 33.14
CA SER A 729 -7.04 6.80 34.11
C SER A 729 -8.42 7.24 33.62
N GLU A 730 -9.43 6.83 34.38
CA GLU A 730 -10.77 7.41 34.39
C GLU A 730 -10.71 8.93 34.54
N GLU A 731 -11.71 9.58 33.95
CA GLU A 731 -11.91 11.02 33.95
C GLU A 731 -11.65 11.68 35.30
N VAL A 732 -10.80 12.71 35.29
CA VAL A 732 -10.66 13.67 36.38
C VAL A 732 -11.98 14.43 36.52
N ASN A 733 -12.78 14.05 37.51
CA ASN A 733 -13.83 14.92 38.03
C ASN A 733 -13.18 16.00 38.90
N GLU A 734 -13.34 17.26 38.49
CA GLU A 734 -13.03 18.43 39.31
C GLU A 734 -13.80 18.35 40.63
N ALA A 735 -13.07 18.58 41.72
CA ALA A 735 -13.61 18.72 43.05
C ALA A 735 -14.40 20.02 43.16
N ASP A 736 -15.55 19.97 43.84
CA ASP A 736 -15.87 20.97 44.84
C ASP A 736 -16.70 20.39 46.00
N SER A 737 -16.35 20.89 47.17
CA SER A 737 -16.68 20.48 48.54
C SER A 737 -18.16 20.59 48.95
N ASP A 738 -18.65 19.65 49.77
CA ASP A 738 -19.08 19.96 51.15
C ASP A 738 -19.61 18.75 51.97
N ASN A 739 -19.10 18.65 53.20
CA ASN A 739 -19.71 18.25 54.48
C ASN A 739 -20.41 16.88 54.71
N ASN A 740 -19.78 16.16 55.65
CA ASN A 740 -20.29 15.54 56.87
C ASN A 740 -21.18 14.27 56.89
N ASP A 741 -20.68 13.37 57.75
CA ASP A 741 -21.36 12.47 58.69
C ASP A 741 -21.77 11.04 58.28
N ASN A 742 -20.99 10.10 58.85
CA ASN A 742 -21.42 8.98 59.69
C ASN A 742 -22.56 8.05 59.20
N ASN A 743 -22.22 6.80 58.81
CA ASN A 743 -22.30 5.65 59.73
C ASN A 743 -22.10 4.28 59.02
N GLN A 744 -21.15 3.53 59.58
CA GLN A 744 -21.21 2.12 59.99
C GLN A 744 -21.48 0.98 58.98
N LYS A 745 -20.44 0.13 58.94
CA LYS A 745 -20.44 -1.34 59.14
C LYS A 745 -20.94 -2.20 57.98
N SER A 746 -20.01 -2.77 57.22
CA SER A 746 -19.30 -4.05 57.47
C SER A 746 -20.17 -5.28 57.19
N CYS A 747 -19.72 -6.12 56.26
CA CYS A 747 -19.71 -7.56 56.48
C CYS A 747 -18.67 -8.26 55.59
N VAL A 748 -18.09 -9.26 56.21
CA VAL A 748 -16.94 -10.08 55.81
C VAL A 748 -17.40 -11.26 54.96
N LYS A 749 -16.50 -11.72 54.09
CA LYS A 749 -16.53 -12.93 53.27
C LYS A 749 -16.79 -14.21 54.09
N ASN A 750 -17.44 -15.21 53.51
CA ASN A 750 -16.79 -16.47 53.10
C ASN A 750 -17.77 -17.51 52.54
N ASP A 751 -17.27 -18.19 51.50
CA ASP A 751 -17.59 -19.48 50.87
C ASP A 751 -18.47 -20.49 51.64
N SER A 752 -19.34 -21.21 50.91
CA SER A 752 -19.00 -22.52 50.30
C SER A 752 -20.26 -23.33 49.87
N GLY A 753 -20.25 -23.78 48.60
CA GLY A 753 -20.72 -25.06 48.01
C GLY A 753 -21.95 -25.87 48.47
N ASP A 754 -22.75 -26.21 47.44
CA ASP A 754 -23.35 -27.52 47.09
C ASP A 754 -24.80 -27.94 47.49
N ASN A 755 -25.62 -28.09 46.42
CA ASN A 755 -26.45 -29.24 45.98
C ASN A 755 -27.44 -29.91 46.98
N GLU A 756 -28.68 -30.33 46.68
CA GLU A 756 -29.44 -30.61 45.45
C GLU A 756 -30.93 -30.95 45.84
N LYS A 757 -31.86 -30.77 44.88
CA LYS A 757 -33.09 -31.57 44.57
C LYS A 757 -34.41 -31.48 45.39
N ASN A 758 -35.41 -30.92 44.68
CA ASN A 758 -36.76 -31.43 44.33
C ASN A 758 -37.84 -31.76 45.41
N GLN A 759 -39.00 -31.09 45.34
CA GLN A 759 -40.27 -31.65 44.79
C GLN A 759 -41.47 -30.66 44.78
N LYS A 760 -42.28 -30.80 43.72
CA LYS A 760 -43.63 -30.29 43.33
C LYS A 760 -44.66 -30.27 44.49
N THR A 761 -45.78 -29.52 44.57
CA THR A 761 -46.72 -28.81 43.66
C THR A 761 -47.81 -28.15 44.55
N VAL A 762 -48.50 -27.09 44.09
CA VAL A 762 -49.98 -26.91 44.01
C VAL A 762 -50.34 -25.42 43.80
N GLU A 763 -51.21 -25.18 42.82
CA GLU A 763 -51.70 -23.91 42.30
C GLU A 763 -52.74 -23.20 43.20
N ASN A 764 -52.67 -21.85 43.27
CA ASN A 764 -53.67 -20.90 42.72
C ASN A 764 -53.66 -19.54 43.46
N SER A 765 -53.40 -18.46 42.72
CA SER A 765 -54.30 -17.28 42.55
C SER A 765 -53.53 -16.02 42.12
N ASP A 766 -53.95 -15.53 40.95
CA ASP A 766 -54.10 -14.15 40.50
C ASP A 766 -52.93 -13.16 40.42
N ILE A 767 -52.61 -12.87 39.14
CA ILE A 767 -52.38 -11.55 38.53
C ILE A 767 -51.22 -10.72 39.09
N THR A 768 -50.06 -10.93 38.49
CA THR A 768 -49.23 -9.85 37.93
C THR A 768 -48.48 -10.42 36.72
N GLU A 769 -48.90 -10.11 35.49
CA GLU A 769 -48.13 -10.41 34.29
C GLU A 769 -46.84 -9.59 34.32
N ILE A 770 -45.75 -10.18 34.80
CA ILE A 770 -44.39 -9.72 34.52
C ILE A 770 -43.98 -10.42 33.23
N LYS A 771 -44.33 -9.83 32.07
CA LYS A 771 -43.81 -10.27 30.77
C LYS A 771 -42.66 -9.37 30.35
N SER A 772 -41.43 -9.89 30.45
CA SER A 772 -40.35 -9.62 29.49
C SER A 772 -39.10 -10.44 29.87
N GLU A 773 -39.11 -11.74 29.63
CA GLU A 773 -37.86 -12.45 29.35
C GLU A 773 -37.61 -12.36 27.84
N GLY A 774 -36.47 -11.82 27.41
CA GLY A 774 -36.10 -11.68 25.99
C GLY A 774 -35.95 -13.02 25.25
N MET A 775 -35.56 -12.96 23.97
CA MET A 775 -35.39 -14.16 23.15
C MET A 775 -34.14 -14.92 23.56
N LYS A 776 -34.29 -16.22 23.80
CA LYS A 776 -33.19 -17.13 24.13
C LYS A 776 -33.16 -18.28 23.13
N ILE A 777 -32.05 -18.45 22.44
CA ILE A 777 -31.85 -19.46 21.40
C ILE A 777 -30.73 -20.41 21.83
N LEU A 778 -30.98 -21.71 21.89
CA LEU A 778 -29.96 -22.69 22.27
C LEU A 778 -29.15 -23.09 21.03
N PHE A 779 -27.88 -22.70 20.98
CA PHE A 779 -26.96 -23.13 19.93
C PHE A 779 -26.52 -24.58 20.11
N GLY A 780 -26.30 -25.02 21.34
CA GLY A 780 -25.79 -26.34 21.63
C GLY A 780 -25.31 -26.48 23.07
N LEU A 781 -24.63 -27.59 23.35
CA LEU A 781 -24.01 -27.88 24.65
C LEU A 781 -22.50 -27.62 24.57
N ASP A 782 -21.95 -26.94 25.57
CA ASP A 782 -20.50 -26.78 25.71
C ASP A 782 -19.84 -28.15 25.93
N GLN A 783 -18.75 -28.43 25.22
CA GLN A 783 -18.05 -29.71 25.30
C GLN A 783 -17.28 -29.91 26.61
N GLN A 784 -16.94 -28.82 27.33
CA GLN A 784 -16.12 -28.89 28.54
C GLN A 784 -16.96 -29.22 29.78
N ASP A 785 -18.08 -28.53 29.96
CA ASP A 785 -18.92 -28.62 31.16
C ASP A 785 -20.36 -29.12 30.90
N GLY A 786 -20.75 -29.28 29.64
CA GLY A 786 -22.10 -29.72 29.26
C GLY A 786 -23.17 -28.66 29.46
N SER A 787 -22.81 -27.39 29.68
CA SER A 787 -23.75 -26.29 29.87
C SER A 787 -24.41 -25.84 28.56
N ASP A 788 -25.60 -25.25 28.67
CA ASP A 788 -26.34 -24.71 27.53
C ASP A 788 -25.70 -23.41 27.02
N ILE A 789 -25.30 -23.37 25.74
CA ILE A 789 -24.83 -22.16 25.08
C ILE A 789 -26.01 -21.42 24.44
N ILE A 790 -26.43 -20.33 25.09
CA ILE A 790 -27.60 -19.54 24.71
C ILE A 790 -27.17 -18.26 23.98
N TRP A 791 -27.79 -18.03 22.82
CA TRP A 791 -27.70 -16.79 22.05
C TRP A 791 -28.94 -15.92 22.29
N GLU A 792 -28.72 -14.66 22.67
CA GLU A 792 -29.77 -13.69 22.98
C GLU A 792 -29.81 -12.56 21.93
N PRO A 793 -30.46 -12.77 20.77
CA PRO A 793 -30.35 -11.85 19.63
C PRO A 793 -30.99 -10.49 19.88
N ASN A 794 -31.95 -10.38 20.80
CA ASN A 794 -32.57 -9.10 21.12
C ASN A 794 -31.90 -8.37 22.28
N ASN A 795 -30.89 -8.93 22.95
CA ASN A 795 -30.23 -8.30 24.09
C ASN A 795 -29.04 -7.43 23.64
N THR A 796 -29.17 -6.10 23.79
CA THR A 796 -28.17 -5.14 23.33
C THR A 796 -26.94 -5.03 24.23
N ASP A 797 -27.00 -5.53 25.46
CA ASP A 797 -25.85 -5.56 26.36
C ASP A 797 -24.84 -6.64 25.96
N ILE A 798 -25.33 -7.73 25.33
CA ILE A 798 -24.50 -8.85 24.87
C ILE A 798 -24.09 -8.65 23.41
N LEU A 799 -25.02 -8.21 22.56
CA LEU A 799 -24.82 -8.09 21.11
C LEU A 799 -25.11 -6.67 20.61
N PHE A 800 -24.10 -6.02 20.03
CA PHE A 800 -24.31 -4.74 19.38
C PHE A 800 -25.21 -4.85 18.15
N HIS A 801 -25.16 -5.96 17.40
CA HIS A 801 -26.05 -6.26 16.28
C HIS A 801 -26.21 -7.77 16.08
N THR A 802 -27.27 -8.17 15.39
CA THR A 802 -27.65 -9.58 15.18
C THR A 802 -27.03 -10.25 13.96
N ASN A 803 -26.10 -9.58 13.26
CA ASN A 803 -25.44 -10.17 12.11
C ASN A 803 -24.56 -11.37 12.51
N THR A 804 -24.79 -12.50 11.84
CA THR A 804 -24.21 -13.81 12.17
C THR A 804 -23.59 -14.45 10.93
N GLY A 805 -22.37 -14.98 11.09
CA GLY A 805 -21.65 -15.74 10.06
C GLY A 805 -21.56 -17.22 10.43
N ILE A 806 -21.98 -18.11 9.53
CA ILE A 806 -21.91 -19.56 9.70
C ILE A 806 -20.99 -20.13 8.61
N ILE A 807 -19.91 -20.79 9.02
CA ILE A 807 -18.89 -21.33 8.10
C ILE A 807 -18.75 -22.83 8.33
N GLY A 808 -18.59 -23.58 7.23
CA GLY A 808 -18.26 -25.00 7.29
C GLY A 808 -18.23 -25.65 5.91
N THR A 809 -17.31 -26.58 5.69
CA THR A 809 -17.29 -27.39 4.47
C THR A 809 -18.53 -28.28 4.36
N MET A 810 -18.77 -28.82 3.17
CA MET A 810 -19.92 -29.70 2.90
C MET A 810 -19.99 -30.87 3.89
N GLY A 811 -21.18 -31.14 4.43
CA GLY A 811 -21.44 -32.30 5.27
C GLY A 811 -21.09 -32.17 6.76
N THR A 812 -20.62 -31.01 7.21
CA THR A 812 -20.18 -30.77 8.61
C THR A 812 -21.32 -30.56 9.61
N GLY A 813 -22.52 -30.22 9.16
CA GLY A 813 -23.68 -29.94 10.03
C GLY A 813 -24.29 -28.56 9.87
N LYS A 814 -23.63 -27.64 9.14
CA LYS A 814 -24.03 -26.25 8.87
C LYS A 814 -25.54 -26.06 8.61
N THR A 815 -26.09 -26.75 7.62
CA THR A 815 -27.51 -26.63 7.24
C THR A 815 -28.45 -27.09 8.35
N GLN A 816 -28.06 -28.12 9.11
CA GLN A 816 -28.87 -28.67 10.21
C GLN A 816 -28.87 -27.75 11.43
N PHE A 817 -27.73 -27.13 11.74
CA PHE A 817 -27.64 -26.06 12.73
C PHE A 817 -28.47 -24.84 12.29
N THR A 818 -28.33 -24.40 11.03
CA THR A 818 -29.05 -23.23 10.50
C THR A 818 -30.56 -23.43 10.55
N LYS A 819 -31.07 -24.62 10.18
CA LYS A 819 -32.49 -24.97 10.31
C LYS A 819 -32.98 -24.93 11.76
N SER A 820 -32.18 -25.44 12.68
CA SER A 820 -32.48 -25.39 14.12
C SER A 820 -32.57 -23.93 14.60
N LEU A 821 -31.59 -23.10 14.24
CA LEU A 821 -31.53 -21.68 14.57
C LEU A 821 -32.78 -20.92 14.08
N ILE A 822 -33.15 -21.07 12.81
CA ILE A 822 -34.35 -20.42 12.25
C ILE A 822 -35.63 -20.92 12.93
N THR A 823 -35.73 -22.23 13.18
CA THR A 823 -36.89 -22.83 13.86
C THR A 823 -37.05 -22.26 15.27
N GLN A 824 -35.94 -22.16 16.03
CA GLN A 824 -35.95 -21.59 17.37
C GLN A 824 -36.30 -20.09 17.35
N LEU A 825 -35.74 -19.31 16.41
CA LEU A 825 -36.09 -17.89 16.23
C LEU A 825 -37.57 -17.70 15.93
N TYR A 826 -38.12 -18.54 15.06
CA TYR A 826 -39.54 -18.54 14.77
C TYR A 826 -40.35 -18.86 16.03
N LEU A 827 -40.04 -19.91 16.79
CA LEU A 827 -40.78 -20.28 18.00
C LEU A 827 -40.69 -19.22 19.12
N GLN A 828 -39.51 -18.60 19.27
CA GLN A 828 -39.22 -17.58 20.28
C GLN A 828 -39.77 -16.19 19.92
N ARG A 829 -40.41 -16.01 18.75
CA ARG A 829 -41.02 -14.73 18.33
C ARG A 829 -42.01 -14.15 19.36
N LYS A 830 -42.62 -14.99 20.20
CA LYS A 830 -43.52 -14.57 21.29
C LYS A 830 -42.81 -13.78 22.39
N ASN A 831 -41.50 -13.95 22.51
CA ASN A 831 -40.61 -13.27 23.46
C ASN A 831 -39.86 -12.11 22.79
N ASN A 832 -40.25 -11.74 21.57
CA ASN A 832 -39.84 -10.49 20.92
C ASN A 832 -40.57 -9.31 21.54
N ILE A 833 -39.94 -8.14 21.48
CA ILE A 833 -40.55 -6.90 21.99
C ILE A 833 -41.32 -6.22 20.87
N GLY A 834 -42.48 -5.67 21.21
CA GLY A 834 -43.41 -5.11 20.24
C GLY A 834 -44.44 -6.12 19.75
N GLU A 835 -45.46 -5.61 19.06
CA GLU A 835 -46.62 -6.40 18.59
C GLU A 835 -46.37 -7.05 17.21
N ASP A 836 -45.31 -6.62 16.52
CA ASP A 836 -45.01 -7.10 15.17
C ASP A 836 -44.29 -8.46 15.22
N ASN A 837 -44.80 -9.43 14.45
CA ASN A 837 -44.15 -10.72 14.28
C ASN A 837 -42.82 -10.58 13.53
N LEU A 838 -41.82 -11.35 13.96
CA LEU A 838 -40.54 -11.49 13.26
C LEU A 838 -40.74 -12.09 11.87
N GLY A 839 -40.29 -11.39 10.83
CA GLY A 839 -40.24 -11.89 9.46
C GLY A 839 -38.86 -12.42 9.09
N ILE A 840 -38.77 -13.64 8.57
CA ILE A 840 -37.50 -14.27 8.17
C ILE A 840 -37.55 -14.53 6.66
N LEU A 841 -36.67 -13.90 5.89
CA LEU A 841 -36.50 -14.14 4.46
C LEU A 841 -35.32 -15.08 4.24
N ILE A 842 -35.55 -16.20 3.56
CA ILE A 842 -34.51 -17.20 3.24
C ILE A 842 -34.32 -17.25 1.73
N PHE A 843 -33.09 -17.06 1.25
CA PHE A 843 -32.70 -17.38 -0.13
C PHE A 843 -32.10 -18.80 -0.16
N ASP A 844 -32.81 -19.74 -0.77
CA ASP A 844 -32.46 -21.16 -0.78
C ASP A 844 -31.89 -21.59 -2.14
N TYR A 845 -30.57 -21.71 -2.24
CA TYR A 845 -29.89 -22.09 -3.48
C TYR A 845 -29.88 -23.60 -3.75
N LYS A 846 -30.02 -24.44 -2.70
CA LYS A 846 -29.86 -25.90 -2.79
C LYS A 846 -31.17 -26.67 -2.61
N GLY A 847 -32.25 -25.99 -2.26
CA GLY A 847 -33.54 -26.62 -1.99
C GLY A 847 -33.58 -27.27 -0.61
N ASP A 848 -32.81 -26.75 0.34
CA ASP A 848 -32.74 -27.26 1.70
C ASP A 848 -33.91 -26.79 2.58
N TYR A 849 -34.67 -25.78 2.16
CA TYR A 849 -35.76 -25.16 2.91
C TYR A 849 -37.10 -25.20 2.15
N ASN A 850 -37.13 -25.88 0.99
CA ASN A 850 -38.30 -25.95 0.12
C ASN A 850 -39.26 -27.11 0.46
N GLU A 851 -40.24 -27.33 -0.42
CA GLU A 851 -41.35 -28.30 -0.25
C GLU A 851 -40.86 -29.75 -0.07
N SER A 852 -39.62 -30.04 -0.48
CA SER A 852 -39.00 -31.36 -0.30
C SER A 852 -38.69 -31.69 1.17
N LYS A 853 -38.62 -30.66 2.04
CA LYS A 853 -38.29 -30.75 3.47
C LYS A 853 -39.50 -30.39 4.33
N ARG A 854 -40.52 -31.25 4.28
CA ARG A 854 -41.79 -31.06 5.02
C ARG A 854 -41.59 -30.88 6.52
N ASP A 855 -40.60 -31.56 7.09
CA ASP A 855 -40.21 -31.43 8.49
C ASP A 855 -39.94 -29.97 8.90
N PHE A 856 -39.22 -29.21 8.07
CA PHE A 856 -38.95 -27.78 8.31
C PHE A 856 -40.18 -26.90 8.05
N VAL A 857 -40.85 -27.13 6.92
CA VAL A 857 -42.01 -26.31 6.48
C VAL A 857 -43.16 -26.41 7.48
N ASP A 858 -43.46 -27.61 7.97
CA ASP A 858 -44.58 -27.84 8.89
C ASP A 858 -44.37 -27.15 10.25
N VAL A 859 -43.13 -27.15 10.77
CA VAL A 859 -42.82 -26.55 12.09
C VAL A 859 -42.75 -25.02 12.02
N THR A 860 -42.21 -24.49 10.93
CA THR A 860 -42.04 -23.04 10.75
C THR A 860 -43.23 -22.37 10.06
N ASN A 861 -44.19 -23.15 9.55
CA ASN A 861 -45.27 -22.69 8.69
C ASN A 861 -44.74 -21.81 7.53
N ALA A 862 -43.65 -22.25 6.90
CA ALA A 862 -42.93 -21.45 5.92
C ALA A 862 -43.73 -21.26 4.63
N THR A 863 -43.78 -20.03 4.11
CA THR A 863 -44.33 -19.72 2.79
C THR A 863 -43.24 -19.84 1.74
N ILE A 864 -43.41 -20.71 0.76
CA ILE A 864 -42.40 -20.97 -0.28
C ILE A 864 -42.78 -20.23 -1.55
N LEU A 865 -41.89 -19.37 -2.02
CA LEU A 865 -42.00 -18.61 -3.26
C LEU A 865 -41.00 -19.16 -4.26
N LYS A 866 -41.46 -19.43 -5.48
CA LYS A 866 -40.60 -19.83 -6.60
C LYS A 866 -40.33 -18.58 -7.47
N PRO A 867 -39.22 -18.52 -8.21
CA PRO A 867 -38.88 -17.52 -9.25
C PRO A 867 -39.87 -17.37 -10.42
N TYR A 868 -41.17 -17.38 -10.13
CA TYR A 868 -42.26 -17.29 -11.09
C TYR A 868 -43.39 -16.53 -10.41
N GLN A 869 -43.78 -15.40 -10.98
CA GLN A 869 -44.82 -14.50 -10.47
C GLN A 869 -44.63 -14.15 -8.99
N LEU A 870 -43.41 -13.71 -8.64
CA LEU A 870 -43.12 -13.24 -7.29
C LEU A 870 -44.11 -12.11 -6.91
N PRO A 871 -44.80 -12.20 -5.77
CA PRO A 871 -45.97 -11.37 -5.44
C PRO A 871 -45.60 -9.94 -4.97
N PHE A 872 -44.49 -9.39 -5.46
CA PHE A 872 -44.04 -8.03 -5.17
C PHE A 872 -43.52 -7.34 -6.43
N ASN A 873 -43.72 -6.03 -6.51
CA ASN A 873 -43.28 -5.22 -7.64
C ASN A 873 -41.93 -4.54 -7.33
N PRO A 874 -40.86 -4.80 -8.10
CA PRO A 874 -39.57 -4.15 -7.89
C PRO A 874 -39.56 -2.64 -8.17
N LEU A 875 -40.53 -2.13 -8.93
CA LEU A 875 -40.69 -0.71 -9.25
C LEU A 875 -41.68 0.01 -8.33
N ALA A 876 -42.17 -0.66 -7.27
CA ALA A 876 -43.04 -0.03 -6.29
C ALA A 876 -42.34 1.12 -5.55
N LEU A 877 -43.04 2.24 -5.39
CA LEU A 877 -42.52 3.41 -4.67
C LEU A 877 -42.83 3.30 -3.19
N THR A 878 -41.79 3.18 -2.37
CA THR A 878 -41.95 3.16 -0.91
C THR A 878 -41.63 4.54 -0.32
N LYS A 879 -42.64 5.21 0.23
CA LYS A 879 -42.48 6.52 0.86
C LYS A 879 -41.84 6.35 2.25
N SER A 880 -40.64 6.90 2.44
CA SER A 880 -40.03 6.98 3.76
C SER A 880 -40.59 8.14 4.58
N LYS A 881 -40.48 8.06 5.91
CA LYS A 881 -40.80 9.16 6.84
C LYS A 881 -39.96 10.40 6.55
N VAL A 882 -38.75 10.23 6.04
CA VAL A 882 -37.90 11.33 5.56
C VAL A 882 -38.25 11.59 4.10
N PHE A 883 -38.73 12.81 3.80
CA PHE A 883 -39.11 13.20 2.45
C PHE A 883 -37.89 13.15 1.51
N LYS A 884 -37.94 12.24 0.54
CA LYS A 884 -36.92 12.10 -0.50
C LYS A 884 -37.45 12.68 -1.81
N PRO A 885 -36.98 13.85 -2.27
CA PRO A 885 -37.42 14.40 -3.54
C PRO A 885 -37.08 13.45 -4.70
N LEU A 886 -37.91 13.44 -5.74
CA LEU A 886 -37.68 12.62 -6.95
C LEU A 886 -37.61 11.10 -6.68
N LEU A 887 -38.42 10.58 -5.76
CA LEU A 887 -38.43 9.15 -5.39
C LEU A 887 -38.48 8.18 -6.60
N PRO A 888 -39.31 8.40 -7.64
CA PRO A 888 -39.33 7.52 -8.82
C PRO A 888 -37.98 7.42 -9.54
N ILE A 889 -37.22 8.52 -9.59
CA ILE A 889 -35.87 8.55 -10.21
C ILE A 889 -34.88 7.72 -9.39
N HIS A 890 -34.98 7.77 -8.06
CA HIS A 890 -34.13 6.96 -7.19
C HIS A 890 -34.44 5.46 -7.32
N THR A 891 -35.71 5.08 -7.36
CA THR A 891 -36.13 3.67 -7.56
C THR A 891 -35.71 3.17 -8.94
N ALA A 892 -35.91 3.97 -9.99
CA ALA A 892 -35.48 3.64 -11.34
C ALA A 892 -33.95 3.47 -11.43
N ASN A 893 -33.18 4.35 -10.78
CA ASN A 893 -31.72 4.22 -10.74
C ASN A 893 -31.26 2.98 -9.98
N ALA A 894 -31.87 2.66 -8.83
CA ALA A 894 -31.52 1.44 -8.10
C ALA A 894 -31.75 0.19 -8.95
N PHE A 895 -32.92 0.08 -9.59
CA PHE A 895 -33.23 -1.04 -10.49
C PHE A 895 -32.25 -1.10 -11.68
N LYS A 896 -31.99 0.04 -12.31
CA LYS A 896 -31.03 0.17 -13.42
C LYS A 896 -29.61 -0.24 -12.99
N ASP A 897 -29.12 0.25 -11.86
CA ASP A 897 -27.78 -0.04 -11.34
C ASP A 897 -27.64 -1.54 -11.02
N THR A 898 -28.68 -2.16 -10.45
CA THR A 898 -28.70 -3.60 -10.14
C THR A 898 -28.65 -4.47 -11.39
N ILE A 899 -29.48 -4.18 -12.40
CA ILE A 899 -29.41 -4.88 -13.69
C ILE A 899 -28.04 -4.64 -14.36
N SER A 900 -27.53 -3.41 -14.27
CA SER A 900 -26.25 -3.01 -14.85
C SER A 900 -25.07 -3.75 -14.24
N LYS A 901 -25.13 -4.03 -12.95
CA LYS A 901 -24.08 -4.74 -12.24
C LYS A 901 -24.04 -6.21 -12.62
N VAL A 902 -25.19 -6.89 -12.65
CA VAL A 902 -25.28 -8.33 -12.95
C VAL A 902 -24.96 -8.63 -14.42
N TYR A 903 -25.38 -7.78 -15.36
CA TYR A 903 -25.19 -8.00 -16.81
C TYR A 903 -24.08 -7.15 -17.44
N GLY A 904 -23.36 -6.36 -16.65
CA GLY A 904 -22.28 -5.50 -17.15
C GLY A 904 -22.72 -4.47 -18.19
N LEU A 905 -23.86 -3.80 -17.97
CA LEU A 905 -24.43 -2.88 -18.96
C LEU A 905 -23.55 -1.63 -19.17
N GLY A 906 -23.31 -1.27 -20.43
CA GLY A 906 -22.59 -0.04 -20.81
C GLY A 906 -23.46 1.22 -20.71
N PRO A 907 -22.87 2.43 -20.64
CA PRO A 907 -23.60 3.67 -20.33
C PRO A 907 -24.83 3.95 -21.20
N LYS A 908 -24.76 3.65 -22.51
CA LYS A 908 -25.91 3.81 -23.43
C LYS A 908 -27.08 2.90 -23.04
N GLN A 909 -26.80 1.66 -22.69
CA GLN A 909 -27.81 0.68 -22.28
C GLN A 909 -28.44 1.05 -20.94
N GLN A 910 -27.62 1.54 -20.00
CA GLN A 910 -28.10 2.03 -18.72
C GLN A 910 -29.07 3.20 -18.90
N ASP A 911 -28.71 4.17 -19.76
CA ASP A 911 -29.57 5.31 -20.07
C ASP A 911 -30.86 4.86 -20.77
N THR A 912 -30.78 3.96 -21.75
CA THR A 912 -31.97 3.38 -22.41
C THR A 912 -32.91 2.71 -21.40
N LEU A 913 -32.42 1.84 -20.51
CA LEU A 913 -33.23 1.19 -19.49
C LEU A 913 -33.86 2.22 -18.54
N PHE A 914 -33.09 3.23 -18.13
CA PHE A 914 -33.57 4.30 -17.27
C PHE A 914 -34.70 5.11 -17.92
N GLN A 915 -34.54 5.52 -19.19
CA GLN A 915 -35.58 6.24 -19.92
C GLN A 915 -36.85 5.39 -20.08
N CYS A 916 -36.73 4.11 -20.44
CA CYS A 916 -37.90 3.22 -20.52
C CYS A 916 -38.66 3.16 -19.20
N ILE A 917 -37.97 3.08 -18.06
CA ILE A 917 -38.60 3.05 -16.73
C ILE A 917 -39.32 4.39 -16.44
N ILE A 918 -38.65 5.52 -16.66
CA ILE A 918 -39.20 6.85 -16.38
C ILE A 918 -40.41 7.17 -17.26
N GLU A 919 -40.36 6.83 -18.54
CA GLU A 919 -41.49 6.98 -19.45
C GLU A 919 -42.69 6.14 -19.03
N THR A 920 -42.43 4.90 -18.58
CA THR A 920 -43.49 4.00 -18.10
C THR A 920 -44.13 4.54 -16.81
N TYR A 921 -43.35 5.09 -15.88
CA TYR A 921 -43.89 5.84 -14.73
C TYR A 921 -44.79 7.00 -15.18
N GLY A 922 -44.37 7.76 -16.20
CA GLY A 922 -45.16 8.85 -16.77
C GLY A 922 -46.51 8.39 -17.34
N MET A 923 -46.55 7.24 -18.02
CA MET A 923 -47.78 6.63 -18.54
C MET A 923 -48.74 6.19 -17.43
N CYS A 924 -48.22 5.74 -16.28
CA CYS A 924 -48.99 5.45 -15.07
C CYS A 924 -49.42 6.71 -14.30
N GLY A 925 -49.16 7.92 -14.83
CA GLY A 925 -49.52 9.18 -14.19
C GLY A 925 -48.62 9.53 -13.00
N ILE A 926 -47.44 8.91 -12.87
CA ILE A 926 -46.46 9.18 -11.82
C ILE A 926 -45.44 10.19 -12.34
N GLN A 927 -45.40 11.38 -11.75
CA GLN A 927 -44.48 12.44 -12.10
C GLN A 927 -43.41 12.59 -11.01
N ALA A 928 -42.13 12.54 -11.41
CA ALA A 928 -41.01 12.60 -10.46
C ALA A 928 -41.03 13.88 -9.60
N ALA A 929 -41.42 15.03 -10.17
CA ALA A 929 -41.46 16.30 -9.47
C ALA A 929 -42.70 16.50 -8.58
N ASN A 930 -43.73 15.64 -8.69
CA ASN A 930 -45.00 15.80 -7.97
C ASN A 930 -45.24 14.64 -6.97
N PRO A 931 -44.97 14.83 -5.66
CA PRO A 931 -45.13 13.80 -4.65
C PRO A 931 -46.55 13.23 -4.48
N SER A 932 -47.59 14.01 -4.80
CA SER A 932 -48.98 13.51 -4.71
C SER A 932 -49.31 12.48 -5.78
N SER A 933 -48.52 12.41 -6.85
CA SER A 933 -48.68 11.41 -7.91
C SER A 933 -48.07 10.05 -7.55
N TRP A 934 -47.24 9.97 -6.51
CA TRP A 934 -46.55 8.73 -6.12
C TRP A 934 -47.46 7.72 -5.41
N ASP A 935 -48.70 8.09 -5.11
CA ASP A 935 -49.74 7.18 -4.61
C ASP A 935 -50.46 6.43 -5.75
N ASN A 936 -50.22 6.80 -7.01
CA ASN A 936 -50.74 6.06 -8.16
C ASN A 936 -50.05 4.69 -8.26
N GLU A 937 -50.74 3.75 -8.90
CA GLU A 937 -50.25 2.39 -9.08
C GLU A 937 -48.95 2.37 -9.90
N ALA A 938 -47.87 1.85 -9.31
CA ALA A 938 -46.56 1.81 -9.94
C ALA A 938 -46.52 0.79 -11.10
N PRO A 939 -45.74 1.07 -12.17
CA PRO A 939 -45.64 0.16 -13.31
C PRO A 939 -45.03 -1.18 -12.92
N THR A 940 -45.47 -2.26 -13.56
CA THR A 940 -44.84 -3.59 -13.42
C THR A 940 -43.65 -3.74 -14.36
N PHE A 941 -42.78 -4.71 -14.07
CA PHE A 941 -41.67 -5.04 -14.96
C PHE A 941 -42.14 -5.36 -16.39
N GLU A 942 -43.27 -6.05 -16.53
CA GLU A 942 -43.85 -6.41 -17.82
C GLU A 942 -44.22 -5.18 -18.66
N GLN A 943 -44.74 -4.13 -18.04
CA GLN A 943 -45.07 -2.88 -18.73
C GLN A 943 -43.80 -2.17 -19.24
N VAL A 944 -42.73 -2.17 -18.45
CA VAL A 944 -41.42 -1.64 -18.87
C VAL A 944 -40.83 -2.49 -20.00
N TYR A 945 -40.95 -3.81 -19.92
CA TYR A 945 -40.50 -4.72 -20.98
C TYR A 945 -41.27 -4.47 -22.29
N GLN A 946 -42.59 -4.29 -22.24
CA GLN A 946 -43.39 -3.98 -23.42
C GLN A 946 -42.99 -2.64 -24.05
N ARG A 947 -42.70 -1.62 -23.23
CA ARG A 947 -42.18 -0.34 -23.72
C ARG A 947 -40.85 -0.53 -24.45
N TYR A 948 -39.92 -1.25 -23.83
CA TYR A 948 -38.62 -1.60 -24.40
C TYR A 948 -38.76 -2.42 -25.70
N ALA A 949 -39.66 -3.40 -25.72
CA ALA A 949 -39.88 -4.30 -26.85
C ALA A 949 -40.59 -3.63 -28.03
N ASN A 950 -41.41 -2.61 -27.79
CA ASN A 950 -42.16 -1.89 -28.82
C ASN A 950 -41.42 -0.66 -29.39
N ASP A 951 -40.29 -0.26 -28.80
CA ASP A 951 -39.49 0.85 -29.31
C ASP A 951 -38.57 0.36 -30.45
N GLU A 952 -38.81 0.84 -31.68
CA GLU A 952 -38.04 0.47 -32.88
C GLU A 952 -36.66 1.17 -32.95
N GLU A 953 -36.44 2.25 -32.18
CA GLU A 953 -35.16 2.98 -32.16
C GLU A 953 -34.12 2.26 -31.30
N ILE A 954 -34.56 1.40 -30.37
CA ILE A 954 -33.69 0.61 -29.49
C ILE A 954 -33.10 -0.58 -30.25
N LYS A 955 -31.76 -0.68 -30.28
CA LYS A 955 -31.04 -1.81 -30.87
C LYS A 955 -31.04 -3.03 -29.93
N LYS A 956 -31.86 -4.04 -30.24
CA LYS A 956 -32.15 -5.20 -29.37
C LYS A 956 -31.17 -6.40 -29.49
N ASN A 957 -29.92 -6.16 -29.88
CA ASN A 957 -28.89 -7.21 -30.05
C ASN A 957 -27.74 -7.07 -29.03
N ASP A 958 -28.07 -6.87 -27.77
CA ASP A 958 -27.11 -6.50 -26.74
C ASP A 958 -27.40 -7.12 -25.36
N SER A 959 -26.53 -6.87 -24.38
CA SER A 959 -26.64 -7.43 -23.02
C SER A 959 -27.90 -6.97 -22.28
N LEU A 960 -28.43 -5.78 -22.57
CA LEU A 960 -29.70 -5.31 -22.01
C LEU A 960 -30.87 -6.13 -22.53
N ALA A 961 -30.90 -6.41 -23.84
CA ALA A 961 -31.91 -7.28 -24.43
C ALA A 961 -31.88 -8.68 -23.79
N ALA A 962 -30.70 -9.25 -23.54
CA ALA A 962 -30.56 -10.53 -22.86
C ALA A 962 -31.17 -10.51 -21.44
N ALA A 963 -30.86 -9.49 -20.64
CA ALA A 963 -31.39 -9.35 -19.28
C ALA A 963 -32.92 -9.19 -19.26
N MET A 964 -33.44 -8.27 -20.09
CA MET A 964 -34.86 -7.96 -20.19
C MET A 964 -35.67 -9.16 -20.71
N ASN A 965 -35.16 -9.86 -21.73
CA ASN A 965 -35.79 -11.07 -22.26
C ASN A 965 -35.79 -12.20 -21.23
N LYS A 966 -34.71 -12.39 -20.47
CA LYS A 966 -34.64 -13.45 -19.44
C LYS A 966 -35.67 -13.21 -18.34
N LEU A 967 -35.72 -12.01 -17.76
CA LEU A 967 -36.74 -11.66 -16.76
C LEU A 967 -38.18 -11.84 -17.26
N HIS A 968 -38.44 -11.46 -18.52
CA HIS A 968 -39.76 -11.60 -19.15
C HIS A 968 -40.13 -13.07 -19.42
N GLN A 969 -39.23 -13.85 -20.03
CA GLN A 969 -39.50 -15.25 -20.38
C GLN A 969 -39.74 -16.13 -19.16
N PHE A 970 -39.01 -15.88 -18.07
CA PHE A 970 -39.19 -16.60 -16.81
C PHE A 970 -40.37 -16.06 -15.98
N GLN A 971 -40.99 -14.94 -16.40
CA GLN A 971 -42.08 -14.26 -15.70
C GLN A 971 -41.80 -14.12 -14.19
N VAL A 972 -40.60 -13.64 -13.86
CA VAL A 972 -40.07 -13.70 -12.50
C VAL A 972 -40.95 -12.93 -11.51
N PHE A 973 -41.46 -11.76 -11.91
CA PHE A 973 -42.31 -10.89 -11.09
C PHE A 973 -43.75 -10.91 -11.57
N GLU A 974 -44.69 -10.68 -10.64
CA GLU A 974 -46.12 -10.56 -10.94
C GLU A 974 -46.39 -9.43 -11.96
N ASN A 975 -47.21 -9.73 -12.97
CA ASN A 975 -47.48 -8.83 -14.09
C ASN A 975 -48.66 -7.89 -13.79
N ASN A 976 -49.55 -8.28 -12.88
CA ASN A 976 -50.73 -7.52 -12.48
C ASN A 976 -50.45 -6.74 -11.19
N PRO A 977 -50.40 -5.39 -11.23
CA PRO A 977 -50.04 -4.63 -10.04
C PRO A 977 -51.04 -4.78 -8.88
N ASN A 978 -52.32 -5.12 -9.14
CA ASN A 978 -53.32 -5.43 -8.10
C ASN A 978 -53.03 -6.72 -7.30
N GLN A 979 -52.19 -7.61 -7.84
CA GLN A 979 -51.80 -8.85 -7.16
C GLN A 979 -50.45 -8.71 -6.43
N THR A 980 -49.82 -7.54 -6.53
CA THR A 980 -48.55 -7.25 -5.85
C THR A 980 -48.79 -6.71 -4.44
N LYS A 981 -47.93 -7.09 -3.51
CA LYS A 981 -47.90 -6.58 -2.13
C LYS A 981 -46.52 -6.05 -1.77
N PRO A 982 -46.40 -5.14 -0.78
CA PRO A 982 -45.11 -4.78 -0.23
C PRO A 982 -44.38 -5.99 0.36
N LEU A 983 -43.10 -6.15 0.05
CA LEU A 983 -42.24 -7.22 0.57
C LEU A 983 -42.38 -7.42 2.09
N PHE A 984 -42.40 -6.36 2.89
CA PHE A 984 -42.49 -6.44 4.36
C PHE A 984 -43.82 -7.01 4.87
N GLU A 985 -44.91 -6.88 4.11
CA GLU A 985 -46.20 -7.51 4.42
C GLU A 985 -46.18 -9.01 4.11
N ILE A 986 -45.47 -9.39 3.04
CA ILE A 986 -45.26 -10.80 2.67
C ILE A 986 -44.39 -11.49 3.73
N LEU A 987 -43.39 -10.79 4.27
CA LEU A 987 -42.47 -11.27 5.30
C LEU A 987 -43.11 -11.35 6.70
N ASN A 988 -44.18 -12.10 6.86
CA ASN A 988 -44.81 -12.38 8.16
C ASN A 988 -44.59 -13.86 8.54
N GLY A 989 -43.62 -14.12 9.43
CA GLY A 989 -43.12 -15.49 9.67
C GLY A 989 -41.97 -15.85 8.72
N VAL A 990 -41.82 -17.14 8.39
CA VAL A 990 -40.74 -17.62 7.53
C VAL A 990 -41.18 -17.62 6.06
N VAL A 991 -40.45 -16.92 5.20
CA VAL A 991 -40.64 -16.90 3.75
C VAL A 991 -39.37 -17.40 3.08
N VAL A 992 -39.50 -18.40 2.21
CA VAL A 992 -38.39 -19.02 1.49
C VAL A 992 -38.53 -18.70 0.01
N ILE A 993 -37.51 -18.10 -0.59
CA ILE A 993 -37.39 -17.98 -2.04
C ILE A 993 -36.53 -19.16 -2.51
N ASP A 994 -37.17 -20.14 -3.14
CA ASP A 994 -36.53 -21.35 -3.65
C ASP A 994 -35.86 -21.07 -5.00
N LEU A 995 -34.55 -20.85 -4.95
CA LEU A 995 -33.69 -20.58 -6.10
C LEU A 995 -33.09 -21.86 -6.70
N SER A 996 -33.39 -23.03 -6.13
CA SER A 996 -32.78 -24.28 -6.57
C SER A 996 -33.18 -24.66 -7.99
N GLY A 997 -32.19 -25.05 -8.80
CA GLY A 997 -32.40 -25.46 -10.19
C GLY A 997 -32.52 -24.32 -11.21
N TYR A 998 -32.35 -23.04 -10.82
CA TYR A 998 -32.29 -21.90 -11.73
C TYR A 998 -30.85 -21.50 -12.07
N ASP A 999 -30.65 -20.84 -13.22
CA ASP A 999 -29.35 -20.30 -13.63
C ASP A 999 -28.81 -19.26 -12.63
N SER A 1000 -27.49 -19.24 -12.41
CA SER A 1000 -26.79 -18.31 -11.52
C SER A 1000 -27.16 -16.84 -11.76
N ASP A 1001 -27.30 -16.43 -13.02
CA ASP A 1001 -27.61 -15.04 -13.37
C ASP A 1001 -29.03 -14.64 -12.93
N ILE A 1002 -30.00 -15.57 -13.01
CA ILE A 1002 -31.37 -15.35 -12.56
C ILE A 1002 -31.40 -15.30 -11.03
N GLN A 1003 -30.71 -16.23 -10.37
CA GLN A 1003 -30.60 -16.27 -8.91
C GLN A 1003 -30.04 -14.94 -8.38
N SER A 1004 -28.90 -14.51 -8.92
CA SER A 1004 -28.23 -13.27 -8.54
C SER A 1004 -29.14 -12.05 -8.73
N LEU A 1005 -29.88 -12.00 -9.83
CA LEU A 1005 -30.77 -10.89 -10.14
C LEU A 1005 -31.98 -10.84 -9.18
N ILE A 1006 -32.61 -11.98 -8.90
CA ILE A 1006 -33.73 -12.05 -7.95
C ILE A 1006 -33.29 -11.61 -6.57
N VAL A 1007 -32.14 -12.11 -6.10
CA VAL A 1007 -31.63 -11.73 -4.77
C VAL A 1007 -31.31 -10.24 -4.73
N ALA A 1008 -30.61 -9.70 -5.74
CA ALA A 1008 -30.23 -8.29 -5.77
C ALA A 1008 -31.45 -7.35 -5.76
N ILE A 1009 -32.43 -7.61 -6.63
CA ILE A 1009 -33.66 -6.81 -6.71
C ILE A 1009 -34.47 -6.92 -5.41
N THR A 1010 -34.56 -8.11 -4.83
CA THR A 1010 -35.28 -8.33 -3.57
C THR A 1010 -34.61 -7.57 -2.42
N LEU A 1011 -33.28 -7.52 -2.37
CA LEU A 1011 -32.53 -6.77 -1.36
C LEU A 1011 -32.63 -5.26 -1.52
N ASP A 1012 -32.66 -4.74 -2.74
CA ASP A 1012 -32.91 -3.32 -2.99
C ASP A 1012 -34.29 -2.92 -2.47
N LEU A 1013 -35.30 -3.73 -2.77
CA LEU A 1013 -36.66 -3.52 -2.28
C LEU A 1013 -36.73 -3.65 -0.75
N PHE A 1014 -36.05 -4.65 -0.19
CA PHE A 1014 -35.95 -4.85 1.25
C PHE A 1014 -35.34 -3.63 1.94
N TYR A 1015 -34.22 -3.11 1.44
CA TYR A 1015 -33.54 -1.95 2.01
C TYR A 1015 -34.41 -0.69 1.92
N ALA A 1016 -35.09 -0.47 0.79
CA ALA A 1016 -36.02 0.65 0.62
C ALA A 1016 -37.18 0.60 1.63
N GLN A 1017 -37.74 -0.59 1.87
CA GLN A 1017 -38.83 -0.79 2.83
C GLN A 1017 -38.36 -0.73 4.29
N MET A 1018 -37.15 -1.20 4.58
CA MET A 1018 -36.49 -1.04 5.88
C MET A 1018 -36.39 0.44 6.27
N GLN A 1019 -35.89 1.28 5.37
CA GLN A 1019 -35.77 2.72 5.55
C GLN A 1019 -37.13 3.43 5.69
N ALA A 1020 -38.20 2.85 5.14
CA ALA A 1020 -39.55 3.41 5.25
C ALA A 1020 -40.27 3.03 6.54
N ALA A 1021 -40.07 1.80 7.05
CA ALA A 1021 -40.65 1.33 8.30
C ALA A 1021 -40.19 2.17 9.50
N GLY A 1022 -38.92 2.62 9.48
CA GLY A 1022 -38.31 3.43 10.54
C GLY A 1022 -37.74 2.59 11.70
N SER A 1023 -37.14 3.27 12.66
CA SER A 1023 -36.41 2.66 13.78
C SER A 1023 -37.25 1.68 14.60
N SER A 1024 -36.66 0.54 15.00
CA SER A 1024 -37.30 -0.48 15.84
C SER A 1024 -37.48 0.01 17.29
N LYS A 1025 -38.44 -0.59 18.01
CA LYS A 1025 -38.65 -0.30 19.44
C LYS A 1025 -37.47 -0.81 20.29
N LEU A 1026 -37.20 -0.11 21.39
CA LEU A 1026 -36.23 -0.50 22.42
C LEU A 1026 -36.95 -0.47 23.76
N ASP A 1027 -36.92 -1.57 24.52
CA ASP A 1027 -37.49 -1.66 25.86
C ASP A 1027 -36.41 -2.20 26.83
N GLY A 1028 -35.94 -1.32 27.72
CA GLY A 1028 -34.76 -1.57 28.55
C GLY A 1028 -33.53 -1.94 27.71
N LYS A 1029 -32.96 -3.11 27.99
CA LYS A 1029 -31.80 -3.67 27.27
C LYS A 1029 -32.14 -4.47 26.02
N TYR A 1030 -33.42 -4.56 25.68
CA TYR A 1030 -33.85 -5.45 24.60
C TYR A 1030 -34.42 -4.66 23.42
N ARG A 1031 -33.94 -4.97 22.20
CA ARG A 1031 -34.36 -4.34 20.95
C ARG A 1031 -35.31 -5.23 20.17
N GLN A 1032 -36.40 -4.67 19.65
CA GLN A 1032 -37.33 -5.39 18.77
C GLN A 1032 -36.61 -5.89 17.51
N LEU A 1033 -36.72 -7.19 17.21
CA LEU A 1033 -36.29 -7.74 15.92
C LEU A 1033 -37.48 -7.78 14.96
N THR A 1034 -37.42 -6.96 13.90
CA THR A 1034 -38.53 -6.83 12.95
C THR A 1034 -38.38 -7.85 11.82
N LYS A 1035 -37.19 -7.94 11.24
CA LYS A 1035 -36.89 -8.82 10.09
C LYS A 1035 -35.50 -9.46 10.19
N LEU A 1036 -35.32 -10.61 9.55
CA LEU A 1036 -34.05 -11.31 9.42
C LEU A 1036 -33.89 -11.82 7.99
N ILE A 1037 -32.69 -11.68 7.42
CA ILE A 1037 -32.35 -12.24 6.11
C ILE A 1037 -31.36 -13.37 6.30
N LEU A 1038 -31.67 -14.56 5.77
CA LEU A 1038 -30.76 -15.69 5.65
C LEU A 1038 -30.37 -15.89 4.18
N VAL A 1039 -29.07 -15.86 3.92
CA VAL A 1039 -28.50 -16.29 2.65
C VAL A 1039 -27.72 -17.57 2.91
N ASP A 1040 -28.27 -18.71 2.52
CA ASP A 1040 -27.52 -19.97 2.53
C ASP A 1040 -26.68 -20.08 1.26
N GLU A 1041 -25.47 -20.62 1.37
CA GLU A 1041 -24.49 -20.63 0.28
C GLU A 1041 -24.22 -19.24 -0.33
N ALA A 1042 -23.86 -18.30 0.54
CA ALA A 1042 -23.65 -16.90 0.18
C ALA A 1042 -22.38 -16.66 -0.67
N ASP A 1043 -21.64 -17.69 -1.10
CA ASP A 1043 -20.39 -17.54 -1.87
C ASP A 1043 -20.62 -16.92 -3.26
N ASN A 1044 -21.58 -17.45 -4.02
CA ASN A 1044 -21.96 -16.94 -5.35
C ASN A 1044 -22.56 -15.52 -5.27
N PHE A 1045 -23.15 -15.17 -4.14
CA PHE A 1045 -23.83 -13.90 -3.92
C PHE A 1045 -22.89 -12.80 -3.39
N MET A 1046 -21.97 -13.13 -2.49
CA MET A 1046 -21.03 -12.16 -1.92
C MET A 1046 -19.97 -11.72 -2.93
N SER A 1047 -19.59 -12.58 -3.90
CA SER A 1047 -18.65 -12.23 -4.97
C SER A 1047 -19.15 -11.10 -5.87
N GLU A 1048 -20.46 -10.94 -5.99
CA GLU A 1048 -21.10 -9.89 -6.81
C GLU A 1048 -21.09 -8.50 -6.13
N GLY A 1049 -20.80 -8.42 -4.83
CA GLY A 1049 -20.55 -7.13 -4.15
C GLY A 1049 -21.78 -6.20 -4.00
N PHE A 1050 -22.99 -6.72 -3.78
CA PHE A 1050 -24.22 -5.89 -3.82
C PHE A 1050 -24.24 -4.77 -2.75
N SER A 1051 -24.47 -3.54 -3.19
CA SER A 1051 -24.42 -2.36 -2.31
C SER A 1051 -25.49 -2.36 -1.22
N SER A 1052 -26.68 -2.91 -1.52
CA SER A 1052 -27.81 -2.98 -0.59
C SER A 1052 -27.57 -3.94 0.56
N LEU A 1053 -26.86 -5.06 0.33
CA LEU A 1053 -26.45 -5.96 1.42
C LEU A 1053 -25.52 -5.24 2.40
N LYS A 1054 -24.51 -4.52 1.89
CA LYS A 1054 -23.56 -3.76 2.73
C LYS A 1054 -24.26 -2.69 3.56
N LYS A 1055 -25.26 -2.02 2.98
CA LYS A 1055 -26.10 -1.04 3.70
C LYS A 1055 -26.96 -1.71 4.78
N ILE A 1056 -27.58 -2.85 4.48
CA ILE A 1056 -28.36 -3.63 5.47
C ILE A 1056 -27.47 -4.09 6.63
N LEU A 1057 -26.27 -4.60 6.36
CA LEU A 1057 -25.33 -5.03 7.41
C LEU A 1057 -24.89 -3.87 8.32
N LYS A 1058 -24.74 -2.65 7.76
CA LYS A 1058 -24.32 -1.45 8.50
C LYS A 1058 -25.45 -0.76 9.27
N GLU A 1059 -26.60 -0.61 8.63
CA GLU A 1059 -27.70 0.24 9.11
C GLU A 1059 -28.84 -0.59 9.73
N GLY A 1060 -28.94 -1.90 9.41
CA GLY A 1060 -30.05 -2.76 9.78
C GLY A 1060 -30.36 -2.83 11.27
N ARG A 1061 -29.33 -2.68 12.12
CA ARG A 1061 -29.47 -2.62 13.58
C ARG A 1061 -30.52 -1.60 14.02
N GLU A 1062 -30.50 -0.39 13.45
CA GLU A 1062 -31.41 0.68 13.85
C GLU A 1062 -32.89 0.27 13.66
N PHE A 1063 -33.14 -0.49 12.60
CA PHE A 1063 -34.45 -0.96 12.16
C PHE A 1063 -34.83 -2.33 12.74
N GLY A 1064 -33.98 -2.93 13.58
CA GLY A 1064 -34.21 -4.27 14.13
C GLY A 1064 -34.05 -5.37 13.08
N VAL A 1065 -33.26 -5.12 12.04
CA VAL A 1065 -32.97 -6.07 10.95
C VAL A 1065 -31.63 -6.75 11.19
N GLY A 1066 -31.63 -8.08 11.15
CA GLY A 1066 -30.41 -8.90 11.20
C GLY A 1066 -30.13 -9.64 9.89
N THR A 1067 -28.87 -10.07 9.72
CA THR A 1067 -28.46 -10.91 8.58
C THR A 1067 -27.73 -12.16 9.06
N ILE A 1068 -28.07 -13.33 8.51
CA ILE A 1068 -27.38 -14.60 8.71
C ILE A 1068 -26.76 -15.01 7.37
N LEU A 1069 -25.44 -15.09 7.32
CA LEU A 1069 -24.69 -15.46 6.12
C LEU A 1069 -24.03 -16.82 6.33
N SER A 1070 -24.42 -17.80 5.52
CA SER A 1070 -23.87 -19.16 5.56
C SER A 1070 -23.02 -19.42 4.31
N THR A 1071 -21.76 -19.81 4.47
CA THR A 1071 -20.85 -20.11 3.33
C THR A 1071 -19.91 -21.28 3.64
N GLN A 1072 -19.28 -21.85 2.62
CA GLN A 1072 -18.31 -22.94 2.76
C GLN A 1072 -16.89 -22.45 3.04
N PHE A 1073 -16.49 -21.27 2.54
CA PHE A 1073 -15.12 -20.77 2.66
C PHE A 1073 -15.07 -19.35 3.22
N LEU A 1074 -14.07 -19.08 4.07
CA LEU A 1074 -13.92 -17.78 4.72
C LEU A 1074 -13.56 -16.65 3.74
N LYS A 1075 -12.78 -16.96 2.70
CA LYS A 1075 -12.37 -15.99 1.67
C LYS A 1075 -13.52 -15.25 1.01
N HIS A 1076 -14.74 -15.82 1.01
CA HIS A 1076 -15.92 -15.19 0.45
C HIS A 1076 -16.45 -14.03 1.30
N PHE A 1077 -16.01 -13.90 2.55
CA PHE A 1077 -16.32 -12.75 3.38
C PHE A 1077 -15.37 -11.55 3.14
N GLY A 1078 -14.24 -11.71 2.43
CA GLY A 1078 -13.35 -10.57 2.18
C GLY A 1078 -12.18 -10.79 1.20
N SER A 1079 -12.06 -9.88 0.23
CA SER A 1079 -10.83 -9.46 -0.46
C SER A 1079 -11.03 -8.04 -1.02
N GLY A 1080 -10.29 -7.03 -0.53
CA GLY A 1080 -10.38 -5.64 -1.01
C GLY A 1080 -11.40 -4.75 -0.29
N ASP A 1081 -12.05 -3.83 -1.03
CA ASP A 1081 -12.98 -2.78 -0.50
C ASP A 1081 -14.32 -3.32 0.07
N ASP A 1082 -14.64 -4.60 -0.15
CA ASP A 1082 -15.90 -5.27 0.22
C ASP A 1082 -15.69 -6.39 1.26
N ASP A 1083 -15.09 -6.02 2.38
CA ASP A 1083 -14.94 -6.90 3.55
C ASP A 1083 -16.21 -6.92 4.42
N TYR A 1084 -17.02 -7.99 4.29
CA TYR A 1084 -18.29 -8.18 4.99
C TYR A 1084 -18.14 -8.68 6.43
N ALA A 1085 -17.05 -9.40 6.72
CA ALA A 1085 -16.80 -9.98 8.03
C ALA A 1085 -16.63 -8.94 9.15
N LYS A 1086 -16.20 -7.71 8.81
CA LYS A 1086 -16.16 -6.58 9.75
C LYS A 1086 -17.52 -6.23 10.36
N TYR A 1087 -18.62 -6.60 9.71
CA TYR A 1087 -19.99 -6.34 10.16
C TYR A 1087 -20.65 -7.57 10.81
N ILE A 1088 -19.87 -8.59 11.17
CA ILE A 1088 -20.33 -9.82 11.81
C ILE A 1088 -19.67 -9.96 13.18
N LEU A 1089 -20.49 -10.16 14.21
CA LEU A 1089 -20.03 -10.29 15.60
C LEU A 1089 -20.29 -11.67 16.19
N THR A 1090 -21.24 -12.42 15.63
CA THR A 1090 -21.50 -13.81 16.01
C THR A 1090 -20.97 -14.73 14.92
N TRP A 1091 -20.03 -15.61 15.28
CA TRP A 1091 -19.42 -16.57 14.36
C TRP A 1091 -19.66 -18.00 14.85
N ILE A 1092 -20.09 -18.86 13.93
CA ILE A 1092 -20.23 -20.31 14.15
C ILE A 1092 -19.38 -21.01 13.10
N VAL A 1093 -18.26 -21.59 13.54
CA VAL A 1093 -17.25 -22.19 12.66
C VAL A 1093 -17.25 -23.71 12.86
N HIS A 1094 -17.76 -24.43 11.86
CA HIS A 1094 -17.63 -25.89 11.78
C HIS A 1094 -16.29 -26.25 11.14
N ASN A 1095 -16.06 -27.54 10.83
CA ASN A 1095 -14.86 -27.96 10.12
C ASN A 1095 -14.70 -27.22 8.78
N VAL A 1096 -13.51 -26.68 8.54
CA VAL A 1096 -13.13 -25.98 7.30
C VAL A 1096 -11.81 -26.54 6.76
N ALA A 1097 -11.85 -27.21 5.61
CA ALA A 1097 -10.66 -27.83 5.02
C ALA A 1097 -9.64 -26.81 4.46
N ASP A 1098 -10.12 -25.78 3.75
CA ASP A 1098 -9.31 -24.73 3.11
C ASP A 1098 -9.23 -23.47 4.00
N LEU A 1099 -8.64 -23.64 5.18
CA LEU A 1099 -8.45 -22.58 6.17
C LEU A 1099 -6.98 -22.10 6.17
N LYS A 1100 -6.75 -20.78 6.21
CA LYS A 1100 -5.44 -20.15 6.49
C LYS A 1100 -5.37 -19.65 7.93
N THR A 1101 -4.17 -19.50 8.48
CA THR A 1101 -4.01 -18.98 9.86
C THR A 1101 -4.54 -17.54 10.00
N SER A 1102 -4.39 -16.72 8.95
CA SER A 1102 -4.96 -15.36 8.90
C SER A 1102 -6.49 -15.34 9.02
N ASP A 1103 -7.16 -16.40 8.58
CA ASP A 1103 -8.61 -16.52 8.58
C ASP A 1103 -9.13 -16.71 10.02
N VAL A 1104 -8.38 -17.47 10.84
CA VAL A 1104 -8.66 -17.68 12.26
C VAL A 1104 -8.42 -16.40 13.06
N ASP A 1105 -7.29 -15.73 12.82
CA ASP A 1105 -6.95 -14.44 13.43
C ASP A 1105 -8.06 -13.41 13.21
N PHE A 1106 -8.63 -13.42 12.01
CA PHE A 1106 -9.64 -12.46 11.60
C PHE A 1106 -11.04 -12.76 12.18
N VAL A 1107 -11.48 -14.02 12.20
CA VAL A 1107 -12.78 -14.43 12.76
C VAL A 1107 -12.79 -14.31 14.28
N PHE A 1108 -11.75 -14.84 14.92
CA PHE A 1108 -11.67 -14.91 16.37
C PHE A 1108 -11.00 -13.69 17.00
N LYS A 1109 -10.54 -12.71 16.19
CA LYS A 1109 -9.82 -11.51 16.63
C LYS A 1109 -8.67 -11.87 17.59
N THR A 1110 -8.00 -12.98 17.34
CA THR A 1110 -6.82 -13.43 18.10
C THR A 1110 -5.57 -12.71 17.60
N GLU A 1111 -4.57 -12.55 18.47
CA GLU A 1111 -3.27 -12.00 18.05
C GLU A 1111 -2.65 -12.88 16.95
N SER A 1112 -2.12 -12.25 15.91
CA SER A 1112 -1.60 -12.94 14.75
C SER A 1112 -0.49 -13.93 15.12
N LYS A 1113 -0.65 -15.21 14.73
CA LYS A 1113 0.26 -16.33 15.07
C LYS A 1113 0.39 -16.68 16.56
N SER A 1114 -0.48 -16.18 17.43
CA SER A 1114 -0.54 -16.62 18.84
C SER A 1114 -0.71 -18.13 18.98
N ILE A 1115 -0.32 -18.67 20.13
CA ILE A 1115 -0.53 -20.09 20.48
C ILE A 1115 -2.03 -20.44 20.42
N GLU A 1116 -2.89 -19.51 20.84
CA GLU A 1116 -4.35 -19.66 20.76
C GLU A 1116 -4.84 -19.74 19.30
N SER A 1117 -4.34 -18.88 18.41
CA SER A 1117 -4.65 -18.94 16.97
C SER A 1117 -4.21 -20.24 16.33
N GLN A 1118 -2.99 -20.72 16.63
CA GLN A 1118 -2.50 -22.00 16.10
C GLN A 1118 -3.30 -23.20 16.63
N ARG A 1119 -3.72 -23.14 17.90
CA ARG A 1119 -4.59 -24.15 18.51
C ARG A 1119 -5.96 -24.15 17.85
N LEU A 1120 -6.63 -23.01 17.76
CA LEU A 1120 -7.93 -22.87 17.07
C LEU A 1120 -7.84 -23.32 15.60
N PHE A 1121 -6.76 -22.98 14.90
CA PHE A 1121 -6.52 -23.41 13.53
C PHE A 1121 -6.45 -24.94 13.39
N SER A 1122 -5.72 -25.60 14.30
CA SER A 1122 -5.64 -27.07 14.34
C SER A 1122 -7.00 -27.67 14.71
N ASP A 1123 -7.67 -27.12 15.71
CA ASP A 1123 -8.92 -27.64 16.25
C ASP A 1123 -10.05 -27.53 15.22
N ILE A 1124 -10.18 -26.41 14.50
CA ILE A 1124 -11.18 -26.23 13.43
C ILE A 1124 -11.06 -27.32 12.37
N LYS A 1125 -9.84 -27.73 12.00
CA LYS A 1125 -9.62 -28.80 11.01
C LYS A 1125 -9.96 -30.19 11.54
N GLN A 1126 -9.97 -30.38 12.86
CA GLN A 1126 -10.24 -31.65 13.53
C GLN A 1126 -11.69 -31.76 14.04
N LEU A 1127 -12.51 -30.70 13.94
CA LEU A 1127 -13.90 -30.73 14.36
C LEU A 1127 -14.68 -31.85 13.67
N GLU A 1128 -15.38 -32.65 14.48
CA GLU A 1128 -16.27 -33.69 14.01
C GLU A 1128 -17.59 -33.10 13.47
N LYS A 1129 -18.38 -33.95 12.81
CA LYS A 1129 -19.71 -33.58 12.32
C LYS A 1129 -20.60 -33.15 13.50
N HIS A 1130 -21.36 -32.06 13.33
CA HIS A 1130 -22.23 -31.46 14.35
C HIS A 1130 -21.50 -30.92 15.58
N HIS A 1131 -20.22 -30.57 15.40
CA HIS A 1131 -19.46 -29.80 16.36
C HIS A 1131 -18.95 -28.52 15.71
N SER A 1132 -18.99 -27.43 16.46
CA SER A 1132 -18.56 -26.12 16.00
C SER A 1132 -17.88 -25.34 17.10
N ILE A 1133 -17.09 -24.34 16.71
CA ILE A 1133 -16.54 -23.33 17.62
C ILE A 1133 -17.35 -22.06 17.43
N VAL A 1134 -17.92 -21.58 18.53
CA VAL A 1134 -18.77 -20.40 18.54
C VAL A 1134 -18.06 -19.23 19.21
N LYS A 1135 -18.17 -18.06 18.59
CA LYS A 1135 -17.81 -16.78 19.19
C LYS A 1135 -19.02 -15.85 19.17
N ILE A 1136 -19.47 -15.44 20.35
CA ILE A 1136 -20.56 -14.48 20.53
C ILE A 1136 -19.94 -13.16 21.00
N SER A 1137 -20.01 -12.11 20.17
CA SER A 1137 -19.51 -10.78 20.53
C SER A 1137 -18.00 -10.80 20.87
N SER A 1138 -17.61 -10.26 22.03
CA SER A 1138 -16.25 -10.26 22.58
C SER A 1138 -15.95 -11.44 23.51
N GLU A 1139 -16.83 -12.43 23.64
CA GLU A 1139 -16.56 -13.61 24.47
C GLU A 1139 -15.45 -14.49 23.89
N LYS A 1140 -14.80 -15.26 24.78
CA LYS A 1140 -13.83 -16.30 24.37
C LYS A 1140 -14.53 -17.37 23.52
N PRO A 1141 -13.82 -17.97 22.55
CA PRO A 1141 -14.38 -19.04 21.72
C PRO A 1141 -14.80 -20.24 22.58
N LYS A 1142 -16.03 -20.74 22.36
CA LYS A 1142 -16.58 -21.91 23.06
C LYS A 1142 -16.75 -23.08 22.09
N TYR A 1143 -16.41 -24.28 22.54
CA TYR A 1143 -16.51 -25.49 21.73
C TYR A 1143 -17.85 -26.14 22.03
N ILE A 1144 -18.68 -26.31 21.01
CA ILE A 1144 -20.04 -26.80 21.21
C ILE A 1144 -20.31 -28.07 20.41
N ARG A 1145 -21.23 -28.88 20.92
CA ARG A 1145 -22.00 -29.82 20.11
C ARG A 1145 -23.28 -29.13 19.68
N ASP A 1146 -23.44 -28.96 18.37
CA ASP A 1146 -24.55 -28.23 17.77
C ASP A 1146 -25.88 -28.90 18.10
N ARG A 1147 -26.88 -28.09 18.48
CA ARG A 1147 -28.27 -28.55 18.56
C ARG A 1147 -28.85 -28.63 17.16
N ALA A 1148 -28.85 -29.84 16.61
CA ALA A 1148 -29.27 -30.02 15.23
C ALA A 1148 -30.79 -30.07 15.06
N PHE A 1149 -31.27 -29.73 13.87
CA PHE A 1149 -32.71 -29.61 13.61
C PHE A 1149 -33.49 -30.91 13.83
N TRP A 1150 -32.95 -32.09 13.48
CA TRP A 1150 -33.68 -33.34 13.71
C TRP A 1150 -33.85 -33.67 15.20
N GLU A 1151 -32.92 -33.23 16.07
CA GLU A 1151 -33.04 -33.40 17.53
C GLU A 1151 -34.19 -32.52 18.04
N LEU A 1152 -34.19 -31.25 17.65
CA LEU A 1152 -35.26 -30.30 17.95
C LEU A 1152 -36.63 -30.77 17.40
N TYR A 1153 -36.66 -31.29 16.18
CA TYR A 1153 -37.89 -31.78 15.54
C TYR A 1153 -38.50 -32.97 16.29
N ASN A 1154 -37.66 -33.91 16.73
CA ASN A 1154 -38.12 -35.07 17.49
C ASN A 1154 -38.66 -34.67 18.86
N GLU A 1155 -38.06 -33.68 19.53
CA GLU A 1155 -38.58 -33.11 20.78
C GLU A 1155 -39.93 -32.43 20.58
N LEU A 1156 -40.07 -31.63 19.51
CA LEU A 1156 -41.32 -30.94 19.17
C LEU A 1156 -42.45 -31.88 18.74
N LYS A 1157 -42.13 -33.09 18.27
CA LYS A 1157 -43.12 -34.14 17.98
C LYS A 1157 -43.47 -35.01 19.18
N SER A 1158 -42.57 -35.10 20.15
CA SER A 1158 -42.76 -35.89 21.37
C SER A 1158 -43.54 -35.13 22.44
N ASN A 1159 -43.51 -33.79 22.37
CA ASN A 1159 -44.39 -32.87 23.10
C ASN A 1159 -45.63 -32.53 22.28
#